data_AF-A0A0T6B243-F1
#
_entry.id   AF-A0A0T6B243-F1
#
_cell.length_a   1.000
_cell.length_b   1.000
_cell.length_c   1.000
_cell.angle_alpha   90.00
_cell.angle_beta   90.00
_cell.angle_gamma   90.00
#
_symmetry.space_group_name_H-M   'P 1'
#
loop_
_entity.id
_entity.type
_entity.pdbx_description
1 polymer ?
#
loop_
_entity_poly.entity_id
_entity_poly.type
_entity_poly.pdbx_seq_one_letter_code
_entity_poly.pdbx_strand_id
1 'polypeptide(L)'
;FQDDEPPEITYCVVENTGTLTLQALTPTQPMPPQDELDAKFAELVEELDLTAPNKAAMLNLPSQKKWQIYCSRRGGEDTVDQSHAPEHYIERLRTLATMEYPETNVEEDVRSRTKQIDGLKTALRTSTNSFVLRFIELEGLLALLKFLERMDYFTAQSTIHTSIIGCVKALMNNSTGRAHVLAHPTSINTIAQSLSTENIKTKIAVLEILGAVCLVSGGHKKVLDAMQHYQKFAYERTRFQGIINDLDRSTGVYRDEVNLKTAIMSFINAVLNYGLGQENLEFRLHLRYEFLMLGIQPVIDKMRGHENETLDRHLDFFEMVRNEDEKELARKFEQEHIDTKSATSMFELLRRKLSHTAAYPHLLSLLKHCILIPLDYGSHPQHWLLFDRIVQQIVLQQSDTSDTTKVTVRNPDVSPLNINVKEIVHLLAKEEELVAARKKAEELEKENVDMSNRLAKKEQELDQRTQEKEDFESSLARIKERLEKETAAHIETKQRLGEIEYRAADLDRQISCERGERHRLEQLVNSGSIPDDAKVIGLTSGVDVKLEYKDFKPMPPPPPPLAPPPPPAPGLPPPLILPQAPATEPIKVEVPKKNVPQPSNPLKSFNWSKLPDTKVNGTIWSELDDTKLYNAMELDCIDKLFCAYQKNGVANEGSIEDLRQLGKGRTKVLSVIDGRRAQNCTILLSKLKMSDEDITRAILSMDSKEQLPIDMVEQLLKFTPSPEEAALLEEHSDEIDSLARADRFLYEISKVPHYEQRLRSLHYKKRFQLTLNEISPRISSVMEASREVSRSRRLRRLLELVLALGNYMNRGARGNAHGFRLASLNRLADTKSSAAKGTTLLHYLVQILEKKV
;
A
#
# COMPACT_ATOMS: atom_id res chain seq x y z
N PHE A 1 -71.62 6.26 -20.88
CA PHE A 1 -70.36 5.62 -21.33
C PHE A 1 -69.25 6.64 -21.08
N GLN A 2 -68.73 6.82 -19.87
CA GLN A 2 -68.75 5.94 -18.68
C GLN A 2 -68.04 4.61 -18.96
N ASP A 3 -66.73 4.64 -18.81
CA ASP A 3 -65.85 3.50 -18.51
C ASP A 3 -64.87 4.05 -17.45
N ASP A 4 -65.13 3.72 -16.19
CA ASP A 4 -64.47 4.28 -15.01
C ASP A 4 -63.67 3.18 -14.28
N GLU A 5 -63.01 2.33 -15.09
CA GLU A 5 -62.22 1.21 -14.59
C GLU A 5 -60.82 1.66 -14.14
N PRO A 6 -60.44 1.43 -12.87
CA PRO A 6 -59.09 1.68 -12.42
C PRO A 6 -58.13 0.61 -12.94
N PRO A 7 -56.85 0.94 -13.22
CA PRO A 7 -55.88 -0.06 -13.68
C PRO A 7 -55.68 -1.17 -12.65
N GLU A 8 -55.85 -2.43 -13.09
CA GLU A 8 -55.58 -3.60 -12.25
C GLU A 8 -54.09 -3.71 -11.90
N ILE A 9 -53.78 -3.70 -10.60
CA ILE A 9 -52.43 -3.99 -10.12
C ILE A 9 -52.27 -5.51 -10.04
N THR A 10 -51.91 -6.11 -11.17
CA THR A 10 -51.50 -7.52 -11.27
C THR A 10 -50.02 -7.70 -10.90
N TYR A 11 -49.68 -8.87 -10.36
CA TYR A 11 -48.30 -9.30 -10.16
C TYR A 11 -48.14 -10.73 -10.70
N CYS A 12 -46.95 -11.04 -11.23
CA CYS A 12 -46.65 -12.38 -11.73
C CYS A 12 -46.14 -13.26 -10.59
N VAL A 13 -46.80 -14.40 -10.37
CA VAL A 13 -46.19 -15.54 -9.66
C VAL A 13 -45.52 -16.43 -10.72
N VAL A 14 -44.27 -16.81 -10.48
CA VAL A 14 -43.56 -17.81 -11.30
C VAL A 14 -43.44 -19.07 -10.46
N GLU A 15 -44.31 -20.05 -10.71
CA GLU A 15 -44.17 -21.38 -10.13
C GLU A 15 -43.02 -22.14 -10.81
N ASN A 16 -42.44 -23.12 -10.11
CA ASN A 16 -41.23 -23.86 -10.51
C ASN A 16 -41.36 -24.71 -11.81
N THR A 17 -42.47 -24.62 -12.52
CA THR A 17 -42.73 -25.26 -13.83
C THR A 17 -42.68 -24.28 -15.01
N GLY A 18 -42.51 -22.98 -14.76
CA GLY A 18 -42.32 -21.96 -15.81
C GLY A 18 -43.61 -21.49 -16.51
N THR A 19 -44.78 -21.88 -16.02
CA THR A 19 -46.08 -21.41 -16.55
C THR A 19 -46.46 -20.08 -15.88
N LEU A 20 -46.76 -19.06 -16.67
CA LEU A 20 -47.26 -17.77 -16.17
C LEU A 20 -48.78 -17.84 -15.95
N THR A 21 -49.22 -17.56 -14.73
CA THR A 21 -50.63 -17.36 -14.38
C THR A 21 -50.82 -16.03 -13.66
N LEU A 22 -51.89 -15.31 -14.03
CA LEU A 22 -52.30 -14.08 -13.36
C LEU A 22 -53.42 -14.44 -12.37
N GLN A 23 -53.25 -14.08 -11.10
CA GLN A 23 -54.29 -14.17 -10.08
C GLN A 23 -54.60 -12.80 -9.51
N ALA A 24 -55.88 -12.44 -9.49
CA ALA A 24 -56.37 -11.28 -8.76
C ALA A 24 -56.55 -11.65 -7.27
N LEU A 25 -55.87 -10.92 -6.37
CA LEU A 25 -56.08 -11.04 -4.93
C LEU A 25 -57.45 -10.46 -4.55
N THR A 26 -58.47 -11.31 -4.51
CA THR A 26 -59.72 -11.00 -3.80
C THR A 26 -59.48 -11.01 -2.29
N PRO A 27 -59.85 -9.95 -1.54
CA PRO A 27 -59.68 -9.94 -0.09
C PRO A 27 -60.44 -11.10 0.58
N THR A 28 -59.71 -11.99 1.24
CA THR A 28 -60.26 -13.19 1.91
C THR A 28 -60.98 -12.89 3.22
N GLN A 29 -60.97 -11.63 3.67
CA GLN A 29 -61.66 -11.15 4.86
C GLN A 29 -62.68 -10.04 4.50
N PRO A 30 -63.86 -10.01 5.14
CA PRO A 30 -64.85 -8.97 4.91
C PRO A 30 -64.32 -7.61 5.36
N MET A 31 -64.64 -6.56 4.60
CA MET A 31 -64.21 -5.20 4.89
C MET A 31 -64.80 -4.72 6.23
N PRO A 32 -63.99 -4.22 7.19
CA PRO A 32 -64.48 -3.76 8.48
C PRO A 32 -65.27 -2.44 8.36
N PRO A 33 -65.99 -2.02 9.43
CA PRO A 33 -66.65 -0.72 9.50
C PRO A 33 -65.69 0.42 9.15
N GLN A 34 -66.19 1.48 8.51
CA GLN A 34 -65.30 2.48 7.91
C GLN A 34 -64.41 3.20 8.94
N ASP A 35 -64.89 3.48 10.15
CA ASP A 35 -64.06 4.07 11.21
C ASP A 35 -62.91 3.15 11.65
N GLU A 36 -63.14 1.83 11.66
CA GLU A 36 -62.12 0.81 11.99
C GLU A 36 -61.15 0.60 10.83
N LEU A 37 -61.64 0.66 9.59
CA LEU A 37 -60.82 0.62 8.38
C LEU A 37 -59.91 1.85 8.30
N ASP A 38 -60.44 3.04 8.50
CA ASP A 38 -59.69 4.30 8.42
C ASP A 38 -58.68 4.42 9.58
N ALA A 39 -58.97 3.88 10.78
CA ALA A 39 -58.00 3.75 11.86
C ALA A 39 -56.85 2.79 11.50
N LYS A 40 -57.15 1.56 11.06
CA LYS A 40 -56.15 0.56 10.64
C LYS A 40 -55.33 1.01 9.43
N PHE A 41 -55.95 1.77 8.53
CA PHE A 41 -55.27 2.32 7.36
C PHE A 41 -54.40 3.54 7.71
N ALA A 42 -54.82 4.36 8.69
CA ALA A 42 -53.96 5.42 9.22
C ALA A 42 -52.71 4.85 9.90
N GLU A 43 -52.84 3.78 10.70
CA GLU A 43 -51.72 3.05 11.30
C GLU A 43 -50.73 2.53 10.24
N LEU A 44 -51.24 1.84 9.21
CA LEU A 44 -50.44 1.39 8.05
C LEU A 44 -49.76 2.56 7.30
N VAL A 45 -50.41 3.72 7.21
CA VAL A 45 -49.86 4.91 6.53
C VAL A 45 -48.78 5.61 7.38
N GLU A 46 -48.81 5.52 8.71
CA GLU A 46 -47.68 5.91 9.58
C GLU A 46 -46.49 4.94 9.41
N GLU A 47 -46.75 3.62 9.32
CA GLU A 47 -45.70 2.61 9.09
C GLU A 47 -44.96 2.72 7.75
N LEU A 48 -45.51 3.48 6.79
CA LEU A 48 -44.90 3.73 5.48
C LEU A 48 -43.99 4.97 5.44
N ASP A 49 -43.89 5.74 6.53
CA ASP A 49 -42.97 6.89 6.70
C ASP A 49 -43.04 7.92 5.54
N LEU A 50 -44.26 8.18 5.06
CA LEU A 50 -44.51 8.97 3.86
C LEU A 50 -44.41 10.48 4.12
N THR A 51 -44.00 11.23 3.09
CA THR A 51 -44.06 12.70 3.11
C THR A 51 -45.50 13.18 3.30
N ALA A 52 -45.69 14.31 3.98
CA ALA A 52 -47.01 14.89 4.28
C ALA A 52 -48.01 14.93 3.09
N PRO A 53 -47.65 15.36 1.87
CA PRO A 53 -48.58 15.32 0.73
C PRO A 53 -48.93 13.88 0.29
N ASN A 54 -47.97 12.95 0.28
CA ASN A 54 -48.22 11.56 -0.08
C ASN A 54 -49.10 10.85 0.97
N LYS A 55 -48.84 11.13 2.25
CA LYS A 55 -49.65 10.69 3.40
C LYS A 55 -51.11 11.18 3.27
N ALA A 56 -51.31 12.46 2.97
CA ALA A 56 -52.65 13.02 2.72
C ALA A 56 -53.33 12.37 1.49
N ALA A 57 -52.58 12.12 0.40
CA ALA A 57 -53.10 11.44 -0.78
C ALA A 57 -53.54 9.99 -0.49
N MET A 58 -52.79 9.25 0.34
CA MET A 58 -53.18 7.90 0.77
C MET A 58 -54.41 7.91 1.68
N LEU A 59 -54.49 8.82 2.66
CA LEU A 59 -55.65 8.92 3.56
C LEU A 59 -56.94 9.32 2.84
N ASN A 60 -56.85 9.99 1.69
CA ASN A 60 -57.98 10.33 0.82
C ASN A 60 -58.41 9.21 -0.16
N LEU A 61 -57.83 8.01 -0.10
CA LEU A 61 -58.23 6.89 -0.95
C LEU A 61 -59.64 6.35 -0.62
N PRO A 62 -60.41 5.88 -1.61
CA PRO A 62 -61.68 5.18 -1.38
C PRO A 62 -61.52 3.93 -0.51
N SER A 63 -62.53 3.63 0.32
CA SER A 63 -62.53 2.54 1.31
C SER A 63 -62.13 1.18 0.71
N GLN A 64 -62.65 0.83 -0.47
CA GLN A 64 -62.30 -0.41 -1.17
C GLN A 64 -60.79 -0.48 -1.52
N LYS A 65 -60.18 0.63 -1.95
CA LYS A 65 -58.73 0.69 -2.24
C LYS A 65 -57.90 0.63 -0.95
N LYS A 66 -58.35 1.28 0.13
CA LYS A 66 -57.73 1.17 1.46
C LYS A 66 -57.69 -0.28 1.94
N TRP A 67 -58.82 -0.99 1.84
CA TRP A 67 -58.92 -2.39 2.24
C TRP A 67 -58.08 -3.32 1.35
N GLN A 68 -58.09 -3.12 0.03
CA GLN A 68 -57.26 -3.89 -0.90
C GLN A 68 -55.76 -3.73 -0.60
N ILE A 69 -55.29 -2.51 -0.35
CA ILE A 69 -53.89 -2.24 0.02
C ILE A 69 -53.55 -2.86 1.38
N TYR A 70 -54.42 -2.72 2.38
CA TYR A 70 -54.24 -3.29 3.72
C TYR A 70 -54.14 -4.82 3.67
N CYS A 71 -55.07 -5.50 2.99
CA CYS A 71 -55.02 -6.95 2.79
C CYS A 71 -53.81 -7.40 1.96
N SER A 72 -53.44 -6.66 0.91
CA SER A 72 -52.27 -6.99 0.07
C SER A 72 -50.94 -6.84 0.82
N ARG A 73 -50.86 -5.99 1.85
CA ARG A 73 -49.66 -5.87 2.69
C ARG A 73 -49.64 -6.91 3.80
N ARG A 74 -50.73 -7.03 4.55
CA ARG A 74 -50.82 -7.91 5.73
C ARG A 74 -50.95 -9.39 5.38
N GLY A 75 -51.50 -9.73 4.23
CA GLY A 75 -51.62 -11.12 3.74
C GLY A 75 -50.29 -11.82 3.44
N GLY A 76 -49.16 -11.11 3.52
CA GLY A 76 -47.81 -11.69 3.47
C GLY A 76 -47.14 -11.89 4.83
N GLU A 77 -47.76 -11.49 5.95
CA GLU A 77 -47.12 -11.45 7.27
C GLU A 77 -47.40 -12.70 8.13
N ASP A 78 -48.50 -13.43 7.87
CA ASP A 78 -48.88 -14.63 8.63
C ASP A 78 -47.97 -15.85 8.37
N THR A 79 -46.96 -15.74 7.50
CA THR A 79 -45.86 -16.71 7.34
C THR A 79 -44.50 -16.05 7.59
N VAL A 80 -44.17 -15.82 8.86
CA VAL A 80 -42.87 -15.25 9.26
C VAL A 80 -41.72 -16.26 9.01
N ASP A 81 -41.16 -16.22 7.79
CA ASP A 81 -39.89 -16.86 7.49
C ASP A 81 -38.78 -16.19 8.32
N GLN A 82 -38.22 -16.95 9.27
CA GLN A 82 -37.21 -16.47 10.21
C GLN A 82 -35.92 -15.98 9.53
N SER A 83 -35.68 -16.37 8.27
CA SER A 83 -34.55 -15.87 7.48
C SER A 83 -34.65 -14.37 7.14
N HIS A 84 -35.84 -13.77 7.24
CA HIS A 84 -36.09 -12.36 6.99
C HIS A 84 -36.14 -11.48 8.25
N ALA A 85 -35.89 -12.02 9.44
CA ALA A 85 -35.87 -11.24 10.69
C ALA A 85 -34.61 -10.32 10.80
N PRO A 86 -34.73 -9.12 11.42
CA PRO A 86 -33.58 -8.23 11.68
C PRO A 86 -32.41 -8.93 12.37
N GLU A 87 -32.72 -9.79 13.35
CA GLU A 87 -31.76 -10.60 14.12
C GLU A 87 -30.86 -11.45 13.20
N HIS A 88 -31.43 -12.14 12.20
CA HIS A 88 -30.67 -12.98 11.27
C HIS A 88 -29.75 -12.14 10.37
N TYR A 89 -30.21 -11.00 9.86
CA TYR A 89 -29.38 -10.10 9.07
C TYR A 89 -28.22 -9.50 9.87
N ILE A 90 -28.44 -9.14 11.14
CA ILE A 90 -27.39 -8.58 12.01
C ILE A 90 -26.33 -9.64 12.33
N GLU A 91 -26.73 -10.88 12.62
CA GLU A 91 -25.76 -11.96 12.88
C GLU A 91 -25.03 -12.39 11.59
N ARG A 92 -25.69 -12.32 10.43
CA ARG A 92 -25.04 -12.51 9.13
C ARG A 92 -24.00 -11.42 8.85
N LEU A 93 -24.31 -10.14 9.13
CA LEU A 93 -23.35 -9.04 9.02
C LEU A 93 -22.13 -9.25 9.92
N ARG A 94 -22.35 -9.61 11.19
CA ARG A 94 -21.26 -9.89 12.16
C ARG A 94 -20.36 -11.02 11.67
N THR A 95 -20.97 -12.11 11.18
CA THR A 95 -20.25 -13.23 10.57
C THR A 95 -19.37 -12.77 9.40
N LEU A 96 -19.99 -12.12 8.40
CA LEU A 96 -19.30 -11.63 7.20
C LEU A 96 -18.18 -10.62 7.52
N ALA A 97 -18.35 -9.77 8.55
CA ALA A 97 -17.35 -8.82 9.05
C ALA A 97 -16.14 -9.47 9.79
N THR A 98 -16.12 -10.81 9.89
CA THR A 98 -15.01 -11.59 10.46
C THR A 98 -14.42 -12.62 9.48
N MET A 99 -14.98 -12.74 8.27
CA MET A 99 -14.45 -13.63 7.24
C MET A 99 -13.34 -12.93 6.46
N GLU A 100 -12.19 -13.60 6.35
CA GLU A 100 -11.08 -13.14 5.49
C GLU A 100 -11.50 -13.11 4.00
N TYR A 101 -10.76 -12.34 3.21
CA TYR A 101 -11.00 -12.25 1.77
C TYR A 101 -10.68 -13.60 1.09
N PRO A 102 -11.50 -14.08 0.15
CA PRO A 102 -11.29 -15.39 -0.46
C PRO A 102 -10.01 -15.44 -1.30
N GLU A 103 -9.20 -16.50 -1.11
CA GLU A 103 -8.03 -16.79 -1.95
C GLU A 103 -8.39 -17.58 -3.22
N THR A 104 -9.50 -18.30 -3.22
CA THR A 104 -10.01 -19.12 -4.34
C THR A 104 -11.48 -18.80 -4.61
N ASN A 105 -11.94 -19.04 -5.84
CA ASN A 105 -13.30 -18.73 -6.33
C ASN A 105 -13.78 -17.28 -6.04
N VAL A 106 -12.82 -16.34 -6.03
CA VAL A 106 -12.98 -14.94 -5.57
C VAL A 106 -14.26 -14.27 -6.09
N GLU A 107 -14.54 -14.35 -7.39
CA GLU A 107 -15.71 -13.71 -7.99
C GLU A 107 -17.04 -14.29 -7.51
N GLU A 108 -17.12 -15.61 -7.32
CA GLU A 108 -18.34 -16.28 -6.89
C GLU A 108 -18.60 -16.01 -5.41
N ASP A 109 -17.54 -16.05 -4.58
CA ASP A 109 -17.64 -15.81 -3.16
C ASP A 109 -17.96 -14.34 -2.86
N VAL A 110 -17.30 -13.39 -3.54
CA VAL A 110 -17.64 -11.95 -3.47
C VAL A 110 -19.08 -11.70 -3.95
N ARG A 111 -19.53 -12.34 -5.04
CA ARG A 111 -20.92 -12.24 -5.54
C ARG A 111 -21.92 -12.82 -4.53
N SER A 112 -21.60 -13.91 -3.86
CA SER A 112 -22.41 -14.54 -2.82
C SER A 112 -22.54 -13.65 -1.58
N ARG A 113 -21.41 -13.15 -1.04
CA ARG A 113 -21.37 -12.21 0.09
C ARG A 113 -22.13 -10.91 -0.25
N THR A 114 -21.93 -10.37 -1.45
CA THR A 114 -22.66 -9.19 -1.97
C THR A 114 -24.17 -9.44 -2.01
N LYS A 115 -24.62 -10.58 -2.57
CA LYS A 115 -26.06 -10.94 -2.65
C LYS A 115 -26.71 -11.05 -1.26
N GLN A 116 -26.00 -11.57 -0.27
CA GLN A 116 -26.50 -11.69 1.11
C GLN A 116 -26.71 -10.31 1.75
N ILE A 117 -25.79 -9.37 1.56
CA ILE A 117 -25.89 -7.99 2.06
C ILE A 117 -26.97 -7.21 1.29
N ASP A 118 -27.11 -7.44 -0.02
CA ASP A 118 -28.16 -6.84 -0.84
C ASP A 118 -29.59 -7.28 -0.43
N GLY A 119 -29.72 -8.44 0.22
CA GLY A 119 -30.93 -8.85 0.91
C GLY A 119 -31.32 -7.88 2.04
N LEU A 120 -30.37 -7.55 2.92
CA LEU A 120 -30.59 -6.55 3.98
C LEU A 120 -30.83 -5.14 3.41
N LYS A 121 -30.06 -4.73 2.38
CA LYS A 121 -30.26 -3.46 1.67
C LYS A 121 -31.69 -3.32 1.12
N THR A 122 -32.28 -4.44 0.69
CA THR A 122 -33.65 -4.50 0.21
C THR A 122 -34.63 -4.43 1.39
N ALA A 123 -34.45 -5.25 2.43
CA ALA A 123 -35.30 -5.23 3.62
C ALA A 123 -35.37 -3.84 4.28
N LEU A 124 -34.23 -3.17 4.50
CA LEU A 124 -34.16 -1.79 5.03
C LEU A 124 -34.85 -0.74 4.15
N ARG A 125 -35.21 -1.06 2.91
CA ARG A 125 -35.87 -0.18 1.94
C ARG A 125 -37.36 -0.53 1.72
N THR A 126 -37.78 -1.77 1.96
CA THR A 126 -39.13 -2.27 1.58
C THR A 126 -39.93 -2.93 2.71
N SER A 127 -39.31 -3.20 3.87
CA SER A 127 -40.01 -3.63 5.08
C SER A 127 -40.75 -2.45 5.74
N THR A 128 -41.57 -2.74 6.76
CA THR A 128 -42.28 -1.76 7.59
C THR A 128 -41.32 -0.93 8.46
N ASN A 129 -41.78 0.23 8.97
CA ASN A 129 -41.01 1.01 9.95
C ASN A 129 -40.68 0.18 11.21
N SER A 130 -41.57 -0.72 11.62
CA SER A 130 -41.34 -1.68 12.72
C SER A 130 -40.11 -2.59 12.52
N PHE A 131 -39.80 -3.03 11.29
CA PHE A 131 -38.53 -3.73 10.98
C PHE A 131 -37.31 -2.83 11.18
N VAL A 132 -37.40 -1.56 10.76
CA VAL A 132 -36.29 -0.58 10.86
C VAL A 132 -36.02 -0.20 12.31
N LEU A 133 -37.07 0.05 13.09
CA LEU A 133 -37.00 0.26 14.55
C LEU A 133 -36.30 -0.93 15.22
N ARG A 134 -36.75 -2.15 14.92
CA ARG A 134 -36.17 -3.37 15.49
C ARG A 134 -34.69 -3.57 15.11
N PHE A 135 -34.31 -3.28 13.87
CA PHE A 135 -32.91 -3.30 13.44
C PHE A 135 -32.04 -2.26 14.18
N ILE A 136 -32.61 -1.10 14.52
CA ILE A 136 -31.93 -0.05 15.31
C ILE A 136 -31.74 -0.50 16.77
N GLU A 137 -32.79 -1.02 17.41
CA GLU A 137 -32.76 -1.56 18.80
C GLU A 137 -31.65 -2.59 19.00
N LEU A 138 -31.41 -3.44 17.99
CA LEU A 138 -30.45 -4.55 18.02
C LEU A 138 -29.01 -4.14 17.66
N GLU A 139 -28.70 -2.85 17.73
CA GLU A 139 -27.43 -2.24 17.32
C GLU A 139 -27.07 -2.48 15.82
N GLY A 140 -28.04 -2.69 14.94
CA GLY A 140 -27.79 -3.02 13.52
C GLY A 140 -26.98 -1.97 12.76
N LEU A 141 -27.16 -0.68 13.08
CA LEU A 141 -26.28 0.38 12.57
C LEU A 141 -24.82 0.18 13.03
N LEU A 142 -24.60 -0.15 14.30
CA LEU A 142 -23.26 -0.34 14.83
C LEU A 142 -22.60 -1.60 14.25
N ALA A 143 -23.38 -2.61 13.86
CA ALA A 143 -22.88 -3.75 13.09
C ALA A 143 -22.40 -3.34 11.68
N LEU A 144 -23.15 -2.49 10.97
CA LEU A 144 -22.74 -1.92 9.68
C LEU A 144 -21.46 -1.07 9.81
N LEU A 145 -21.37 -0.19 10.82
CA LEU A 145 -20.19 0.65 11.05
C LEU A 145 -18.95 -0.19 11.43
N LYS A 146 -19.11 -1.18 12.33
CA LYS A 146 -18.04 -2.13 12.68
C LYS A 146 -17.60 -3.00 11.49
N PHE A 147 -18.45 -3.21 10.48
CA PHE A 147 -18.04 -3.84 9.21
C PHE A 147 -17.10 -2.88 8.45
N LEU A 148 -17.55 -1.65 8.19
CA LEU A 148 -16.76 -0.64 7.46
C LEU A 148 -15.39 -0.39 8.10
N GLU A 149 -15.32 -0.32 9.43
CA GLU A 149 -14.09 -0.11 10.21
C GLU A 149 -13.12 -1.31 10.22
N ARG A 150 -13.53 -2.48 9.68
CA ARG A 150 -12.76 -3.74 9.72
C ARG A 150 -12.44 -4.34 8.36
N MET A 151 -12.94 -3.76 7.26
CA MET A 151 -12.64 -4.30 5.92
C MET A 151 -11.14 -4.29 5.66
N ASP A 152 -10.64 -5.42 5.15
CA ASP A 152 -9.33 -5.46 4.52
C ASP A 152 -9.35 -4.68 3.19
N TYR A 153 -8.17 -4.48 2.60
CA TYR A 153 -8.03 -3.76 1.33
C TYR A 153 -8.91 -4.33 0.22
N PHE A 154 -8.93 -5.65 0.03
CA PHE A 154 -9.65 -6.27 -1.08
C PHE A 154 -11.17 -6.20 -0.87
N THR A 155 -11.68 -6.44 0.35
CA THR A 155 -13.10 -6.21 0.65
C THR A 155 -13.49 -4.75 0.40
N ALA A 156 -12.63 -3.79 0.80
CA ALA A 156 -12.87 -2.36 0.63
C ALA A 156 -12.85 -1.88 -0.84
N GLN A 157 -12.27 -2.63 -1.78
CA GLN A 157 -12.39 -2.36 -3.23
C GLN A 157 -13.58 -3.10 -3.89
N SER A 158 -14.05 -4.20 -3.29
CA SER A 158 -15.11 -5.04 -3.84
C SER A 158 -16.53 -4.43 -3.78
N THR A 159 -17.48 -5.08 -4.45
CA THR A 159 -18.92 -4.73 -4.38
C THR A 159 -19.54 -4.91 -2.99
N ILE A 160 -18.89 -5.67 -2.10
CA ILE A 160 -19.33 -5.86 -0.70
C ILE A 160 -19.39 -4.48 0.00
N HIS A 161 -18.35 -3.66 -0.17
CA HIS A 161 -18.30 -2.31 0.39
C HIS A 161 -19.41 -1.42 -0.16
N THR A 162 -19.66 -1.46 -1.48
CA THR A 162 -20.76 -0.73 -2.12
C THR A 162 -22.13 -1.14 -1.54
N SER A 163 -22.33 -2.44 -1.26
CA SER A 163 -23.56 -2.96 -0.67
C SER A 163 -23.74 -2.58 0.81
N ILE A 164 -22.68 -2.56 1.62
CA ILE A 164 -22.74 -2.09 3.02
C ILE A 164 -23.11 -0.59 3.07
N ILE A 165 -22.49 0.26 2.24
CA ILE A 165 -22.90 1.67 2.09
C ILE A 165 -24.34 1.78 1.56
N GLY A 166 -24.76 0.86 0.67
CA GLY A 166 -26.14 0.73 0.24
C GLY A 166 -27.13 0.46 1.38
N CYS A 167 -26.79 -0.39 2.35
CA CYS A 167 -27.59 -0.61 3.56
C CYS A 167 -27.72 0.65 4.41
N VAL A 168 -26.63 1.42 4.57
CA VAL A 168 -26.66 2.71 5.28
C VAL A 168 -27.54 3.72 4.54
N LYS A 169 -27.43 3.82 3.20
CA LYS A 169 -28.29 4.68 2.38
C LYS A 169 -29.77 4.30 2.50
N ALA A 170 -30.09 2.99 2.51
CA ALA A 170 -31.45 2.50 2.73
C ALA A 170 -32.00 2.91 4.11
N LEU A 171 -31.22 2.68 5.18
CA LEU A 171 -31.57 3.09 6.54
C LEU A 171 -31.81 4.60 6.68
N MET A 172 -31.07 5.43 5.95
CA MET A 172 -31.21 6.89 5.97
C MET A 172 -32.40 7.44 5.16
N ASN A 173 -33.06 6.62 4.34
CA ASN A 173 -34.31 7.03 3.69
C ASN A 173 -35.45 7.10 4.73
N ASN A 174 -35.48 6.16 5.68
CA ASN A 174 -36.40 6.20 6.82
C ASN A 174 -36.04 7.33 7.80
N SER A 175 -37.04 8.00 8.36
CA SER A 175 -36.91 9.14 9.27
C SER A 175 -36.22 8.79 10.59
N THR A 176 -36.62 7.69 11.23
CA THR A 176 -35.99 7.20 12.48
C THR A 176 -34.58 6.69 12.23
N GLY A 177 -34.36 5.95 11.15
CA GLY A 177 -33.04 5.48 10.73
C GLY A 177 -32.08 6.63 10.44
N ARG A 178 -32.54 7.67 9.73
CA ARG A 178 -31.79 8.93 9.52
C ARG A 178 -31.48 9.65 10.83
N ALA A 179 -32.44 9.77 11.74
CA ALA A 179 -32.24 10.37 13.05
C ALA A 179 -31.19 9.60 13.88
N HIS A 180 -31.26 8.27 13.89
CA HIS A 180 -30.31 7.42 14.60
C HIS A 180 -28.90 7.44 13.99
N VAL A 181 -28.79 7.43 12.65
CA VAL A 181 -27.51 7.61 11.95
C VAL A 181 -26.91 8.97 12.28
N LEU A 182 -27.68 10.05 12.30
CA LEU A 182 -27.20 11.37 12.67
C LEU A 182 -26.86 11.50 14.16
N ALA A 183 -27.54 10.76 15.05
CA ALA A 183 -27.27 10.79 16.49
C ALA A 183 -25.97 10.06 16.88
N HIS A 184 -25.59 9.01 16.15
CA HIS A 184 -24.39 8.23 16.43
C HIS A 184 -23.09 9.06 16.24
N PRO A 185 -22.12 9.03 17.19
CA PRO A 185 -21.02 10.00 17.21
C PRO A 185 -19.96 9.79 16.12
N THR A 186 -19.78 8.58 15.61
CA THR A 186 -18.77 8.26 14.58
C THR A 186 -19.34 7.91 13.21
N SER A 187 -20.68 7.83 13.06
CA SER A 187 -21.31 7.30 11.84
C SER A 187 -20.87 8.04 10.58
N ILE A 188 -21.00 9.36 10.56
CA ILE A 188 -20.65 10.20 9.40
C ILE A 188 -19.13 10.17 9.15
N ASN A 189 -18.31 10.06 10.21
CA ASN A 189 -16.85 9.93 10.09
C ASN A 189 -16.45 8.59 9.45
N THR A 190 -17.13 7.50 9.80
CA THR A 190 -16.90 6.16 9.24
C THR A 190 -17.46 6.04 7.81
N ILE A 191 -18.59 6.68 7.52
CA ILE A 191 -19.10 6.82 6.14
C ILE A 191 -18.14 7.64 5.27
N ALA A 192 -17.55 8.72 5.79
CA ALA A 192 -16.58 9.53 5.04
C ALA A 192 -15.25 8.79 4.77
N GLN A 193 -14.81 7.91 5.68
CA GLN A 193 -13.63 7.04 5.46
C GLN A 193 -13.77 6.19 4.18
N SER A 194 -14.98 5.77 3.83
CA SER A 194 -15.27 5.02 2.60
C SER A 194 -14.97 5.77 1.29
N LEU A 195 -14.64 7.07 1.31
CA LEU A 195 -14.13 7.80 0.14
C LEU A 195 -12.74 7.31 -0.31
N SER A 196 -11.96 6.63 0.55
CA SER A 196 -10.60 6.16 0.22
C SER A 196 -10.55 4.85 -0.58
N THR A 197 -11.70 4.30 -0.98
CA THR A 197 -11.79 3.21 -1.96
C THR A 197 -11.49 3.72 -3.36
N GLU A 198 -11.04 2.87 -4.28
CA GLU A 198 -10.99 3.18 -5.72
C GLU A 198 -12.33 2.88 -6.42
N ASN A 199 -13.25 2.20 -5.73
CA ASN A 199 -14.54 1.81 -6.28
C ASN A 199 -15.47 3.02 -6.47
N ILE A 200 -15.59 3.47 -7.72
CA ILE A 200 -16.37 4.65 -8.14
C ILE A 200 -17.82 4.61 -7.62
N LYS A 201 -18.47 3.43 -7.64
CA LYS A 201 -19.87 3.27 -7.22
C LYS A 201 -20.03 3.47 -5.72
N THR A 202 -19.02 3.06 -4.94
CA THR A 202 -18.96 3.36 -3.50
C THR A 202 -18.71 4.85 -3.26
N LYS A 203 -17.77 5.50 -3.98
CA LYS A 203 -17.54 6.96 -3.87
C LYS A 203 -18.81 7.76 -4.12
N ILE A 204 -19.53 7.47 -5.22
CA ILE A 204 -20.82 8.10 -5.55
C ILE A 204 -21.81 7.93 -4.40
N ALA A 205 -22.02 6.71 -3.91
CA ALA A 205 -22.98 6.45 -2.83
C ALA A 205 -22.64 7.17 -1.51
N VAL A 206 -21.35 7.33 -1.20
CA VAL A 206 -20.89 8.10 -0.03
C VAL A 206 -21.11 9.60 -0.24
N LEU A 207 -20.77 10.15 -1.41
CA LEU A 207 -20.97 11.56 -1.75
C LEU A 207 -22.46 11.94 -1.75
N GLU A 208 -23.35 11.08 -2.24
CA GLU A 208 -24.79 11.25 -2.15
C GLU A 208 -25.29 11.30 -0.69
N ILE A 209 -24.77 10.42 0.18
CA ILE A 209 -25.10 10.43 1.62
C ILE A 209 -24.62 11.74 2.27
N LEU A 210 -23.34 12.11 2.10
CA LEU A 210 -22.78 13.30 2.72
C LEU A 210 -23.43 14.59 2.19
N GLY A 211 -23.77 14.63 0.90
CA GLY A 211 -24.55 15.71 0.30
C GLY A 211 -25.94 15.81 0.91
N ALA A 212 -26.68 14.70 1.01
CA ALA A 212 -28.01 14.68 1.64
C ALA A 212 -27.98 15.09 3.13
N VAL A 213 -26.92 14.75 3.87
CA VAL A 213 -26.74 15.17 5.27
C VAL A 213 -26.55 16.69 5.39
N CYS A 214 -25.97 17.37 4.39
CA CYS A 214 -25.83 18.83 4.41
C CYS A 214 -27.18 19.57 4.42
N LEU A 215 -28.24 18.98 3.85
CA LEU A 215 -29.59 19.55 3.83
C LEU A 215 -30.34 19.38 5.15
N VAL A 216 -29.83 18.58 6.11
CA VAL A 216 -30.50 18.33 7.39
C VAL A 216 -29.96 19.26 8.47
N SER A 217 -30.85 19.76 9.34
CA SER A 217 -30.52 20.65 10.47
C SER A 217 -29.37 20.10 11.32
N GLY A 218 -28.24 20.83 11.38
CA GLY A 218 -27.03 20.42 12.08
C GLY A 218 -26.21 19.30 11.42
N GLY A 219 -26.68 18.72 10.31
CA GLY A 219 -25.96 17.71 9.53
C GLY A 219 -24.79 18.29 8.74
N HIS A 220 -24.95 19.48 8.14
CA HIS A 220 -23.89 20.22 7.44
C HIS A 220 -22.59 20.33 8.27
N LYS A 221 -22.68 20.71 9.55
CA LYS A 221 -21.53 20.75 10.46
C LYS A 221 -20.88 19.36 10.62
N LYS A 222 -21.68 18.31 10.81
CA LYS A 222 -21.18 16.93 10.95
C LYS A 222 -20.47 16.41 9.70
N VAL A 223 -20.83 16.90 8.52
CA VAL A 223 -20.10 16.60 7.27
C VAL A 223 -18.75 17.29 7.27
N LEU A 224 -18.65 18.56 7.68
CA LEU A 224 -17.36 19.25 7.79
C LEU A 224 -16.45 18.64 8.87
N ASP A 225 -17.02 18.23 10.01
CA ASP A 225 -16.32 17.44 11.05
C ASP A 225 -15.81 16.11 10.48
N ALA A 226 -16.66 15.38 9.74
CA ALA A 226 -16.31 14.10 9.12
C ALA A 226 -15.26 14.24 8.01
N MET A 227 -15.28 15.32 7.22
CA MET A 227 -14.24 15.60 6.23
C MET A 227 -12.92 16.00 6.90
N GLN A 228 -12.94 16.69 8.03
CA GLN A 228 -11.72 16.94 8.83
C GLN A 228 -11.19 15.66 9.52
N HIS A 229 -12.06 14.70 9.82
CA HIS A 229 -11.66 13.36 10.26
C HIS A 229 -11.04 12.56 9.10
N TYR A 230 -11.72 12.52 7.96
CA TYR A 230 -11.25 11.89 6.72
C TYR A 230 -9.87 12.41 6.31
N GLN A 231 -9.64 13.72 6.39
CA GLN A 231 -8.34 14.34 6.15
C GLN A 231 -7.20 13.64 6.90
N LYS A 232 -7.39 13.37 8.20
CA LYS A 232 -6.39 12.74 9.07
C LYS A 232 -6.22 11.26 8.78
N PHE A 233 -7.29 10.58 8.36
CA PHE A 233 -7.32 9.18 7.99
C PHE A 233 -6.62 8.91 6.65
N ALA A 234 -6.95 9.69 5.61
CA ALA A 234 -6.39 9.57 4.26
C ALA A 234 -5.02 10.26 4.09
N TYR A 235 -4.51 10.91 5.14
CA TYR A 235 -3.28 11.72 5.17
C TYR A 235 -3.29 12.88 4.16
N GLU A 236 -4.42 13.58 4.02
CA GLU A 236 -4.58 14.71 3.11
C GLU A 236 -4.16 16.07 3.75
N ARG A 237 -3.61 16.98 2.93
CA ARG A 237 -3.16 18.32 3.34
C ARG A 237 -4.30 19.25 3.79
N THR A 238 -5.46 19.06 3.17
CA THR A 238 -6.73 19.75 3.39
C THR A 238 -7.86 18.73 3.25
N ARG A 239 -9.05 19.02 3.77
CA ARG A 239 -10.16 18.07 3.89
C ARG A 239 -10.90 17.72 2.60
N PHE A 240 -10.56 18.37 1.49
CA PHE A 240 -11.19 18.17 0.17
C PHE A 240 -10.21 17.79 -0.94
N GLN A 241 -8.94 17.50 -0.62
CA GLN A 241 -7.90 17.24 -1.64
C GLN A 241 -8.25 16.02 -2.50
N GLY A 242 -8.61 14.89 -1.89
CA GLY A 242 -8.99 13.67 -2.61
C GLY A 242 -10.20 13.87 -3.51
N ILE A 243 -11.19 14.65 -3.05
CA ILE A 243 -12.41 14.96 -3.80
C ILE A 243 -12.11 15.79 -5.06
N ILE A 244 -11.20 16.77 -4.99
CA ILE A 244 -10.79 17.54 -6.18
C ILE A 244 -9.86 16.73 -7.10
N ASN A 245 -9.04 15.83 -6.55
CA ASN A 245 -8.25 14.90 -7.36
C ASN A 245 -9.16 13.94 -8.16
N ASP A 246 -10.20 13.36 -7.54
CA ASP A 246 -11.20 12.54 -8.23
C ASP A 246 -12.03 13.34 -9.26
N LEU A 247 -12.21 14.64 -9.03
CA LEU A 247 -12.90 15.53 -9.96
C LEU A 247 -12.08 15.77 -11.23
N ASP A 248 -10.74 15.79 -11.16
CA ASP A 248 -9.88 15.96 -12.35
C ASP A 248 -9.50 14.64 -13.03
N ARG A 249 -9.31 13.56 -12.25
CA ARG A 249 -8.92 12.22 -12.73
C ARG A 249 -9.89 11.70 -13.79
N SER A 250 -9.36 11.07 -14.83
CA SER A 250 -10.17 10.26 -15.74
C SER A 250 -10.16 8.80 -15.29
N THR A 251 -11.30 8.11 -15.43
CA THR A 251 -11.46 6.69 -15.04
C THR A 251 -11.47 5.76 -16.24
N GLY A 252 -11.32 6.28 -17.46
CA GLY A 252 -11.40 5.53 -18.72
C GLY A 252 -12.81 5.08 -19.12
N VAL A 253 -13.80 5.17 -18.23
CA VAL A 253 -15.19 4.77 -18.47
C VAL A 253 -16.10 5.99 -18.35
N TYR A 254 -16.39 6.64 -19.49
CA TYR A 254 -17.16 7.89 -19.58
C TYR A 254 -18.41 7.94 -18.68
N ARG A 255 -19.21 6.87 -18.64
CA ARG A 255 -20.42 6.82 -17.81
C ARG A 255 -20.11 6.95 -16.32
N ASP A 256 -19.16 6.15 -15.82
CA ASP A 256 -18.82 6.14 -14.39
C ASP A 256 -17.98 7.37 -14.01
N GLU A 257 -17.20 7.91 -14.95
CA GLU A 257 -16.53 9.21 -14.83
C GLU A 257 -17.54 10.37 -14.65
N VAL A 258 -18.49 10.53 -15.58
CA VAL A 258 -19.49 11.60 -15.50
C VAL A 258 -20.38 11.46 -14.26
N ASN A 259 -20.78 10.24 -13.90
CA ASN A 259 -21.52 10.00 -12.65
C ASN A 259 -20.74 10.45 -11.42
N LEU A 260 -19.43 10.15 -11.35
CA LEU A 260 -18.57 10.56 -10.23
C LEU A 260 -18.41 12.08 -10.16
N LYS A 261 -18.08 12.73 -11.30
CA LYS A 261 -17.94 14.19 -11.37
C LYS A 261 -19.24 14.91 -11.00
N THR A 262 -20.40 14.37 -11.43
CA THR A 262 -21.73 14.87 -11.07
C THR A 262 -21.99 14.73 -9.56
N ALA A 263 -21.67 13.57 -8.96
CA ALA A 263 -21.82 13.35 -7.52
C ALA A 263 -20.92 14.28 -6.69
N ILE A 264 -19.67 14.50 -7.14
CA ILE A 264 -18.75 15.44 -6.50
C ILE A 264 -19.26 16.88 -6.60
N MET A 265 -19.67 17.35 -7.79
CA MET A 265 -20.19 18.71 -7.94
C MET A 265 -21.51 18.93 -7.18
N SER A 266 -22.36 17.91 -7.09
CA SER A 266 -23.56 17.94 -6.23
C SER A 266 -23.19 18.06 -4.74
N PHE A 267 -22.20 17.28 -4.28
CA PHE A 267 -21.67 17.37 -2.91
C PHE A 267 -21.04 18.73 -2.59
N ILE A 268 -20.17 19.26 -3.48
CA ILE A 268 -19.53 20.57 -3.30
C ILE A 268 -20.59 21.68 -3.22
N ASN A 269 -21.58 21.65 -4.12
CA ASN A 269 -22.70 22.58 -4.07
C ASN A 269 -23.51 22.45 -2.77
N ALA A 270 -23.72 21.24 -2.25
CA ALA A 270 -24.42 21.03 -0.98
C ALA A 270 -23.62 21.55 0.24
N VAL A 271 -22.30 21.37 0.25
CA VAL A 271 -21.40 21.88 1.31
C VAL A 271 -21.33 23.41 1.32
N LEU A 272 -21.39 24.05 0.14
CA LEU A 272 -21.33 25.51 0.02
C LEU A 272 -22.65 26.22 0.33
N ASN A 273 -23.79 25.62 0.00
CA ASN A 273 -25.08 26.34 -0.07
C ASN A 273 -26.09 26.03 1.04
N TYR A 274 -25.86 25.01 1.87
CA TYR A 274 -26.75 24.63 2.97
C TYR A 274 -26.10 24.87 4.34
N GLY A 275 -26.90 24.84 5.41
CA GLY A 275 -26.46 25.04 6.78
C GLY A 275 -25.76 26.39 6.96
N LEU A 276 -24.58 26.38 7.56
CA LEU A 276 -23.78 27.61 7.78
C LEU A 276 -23.38 28.29 6.47
N GLY A 277 -23.28 27.53 5.36
CA GLY A 277 -23.06 28.08 4.03
C GLY A 277 -24.23 28.95 3.56
N GLN A 278 -25.47 28.60 3.91
CA GLN A 278 -26.65 29.38 3.56
C GLN A 278 -26.73 30.71 4.34
N GLU A 279 -26.47 30.64 5.65
CA GLU A 279 -26.69 31.73 6.60
C GLU A 279 -25.58 32.79 6.62
N ASN A 280 -24.36 32.46 6.18
CA ASN A 280 -23.17 33.28 6.40
C ASN A 280 -22.29 33.38 5.13
N LEU A 281 -22.28 34.55 4.48
CA LEU A 281 -21.46 34.84 3.30
C LEU A 281 -19.97 34.66 3.57
N GLU A 282 -19.43 35.21 4.66
CA GLU A 282 -18.01 35.14 5.01
C GLU A 282 -17.53 33.69 5.11
N PHE A 283 -18.37 32.82 5.67
CA PHE A 283 -18.13 31.38 5.76
C PHE A 283 -18.27 30.67 4.40
N ARG A 284 -19.29 31.00 3.60
CA ARG A 284 -19.49 30.49 2.23
C ARG A 284 -18.34 30.86 1.29
N LEU A 285 -17.84 32.10 1.40
CA LEU A 285 -16.66 32.59 0.68
C LEU A 285 -15.39 31.84 1.09
N HIS A 286 -15.17 31.59 2.39
CA HIS A 286 -14.03 30.80 2.86
C HIS A 286 -14.04 29.36 2.33
N LEU A 287 -15.18 28.66 2.41
CA LEU A 287 -15.28 27.30 1.86
C LEU A 287 -15.05 27.28 0.35
N ARG A 288 -15.56 28.28 -0.40
CA ARG A 288 -15.26 28.39 -1.84
C ARG A 288 -13.78 28.68 -2.10
N TYR A 289 -13.13 29.48 -1.26
CA TYR A 289 -11.69 29.72 -1.35
C TYR A 289 -10.87 28.44 -1.13
N GLU A 290 -11.28 27.54 -0.22
CA GLU A 290 -10.63 26.23 -0.05
C GLU A 290 -10.68 25.41 -1.36
N PHE A 291 -11.82 25.36 -2.06
CA PHE A 291 -11.92 24.68 -3.36
C PHE A 291 -11.16 25.41 -4.50
N LEU A 292 -11.16 26.75 -4.52
CA LEU A 292 -10.41 27.52 -5.52
C LEU A 292 -8.89 27.34 -5.36
N MET A 293 -8.39 27.28 -4.13
CA MET A 293 -6.98 27.00 -3.82
C MET A 293 -6.57 25.55 -4.12
N LEU A 294 -7.52 24.62 -4.21
CA LEU A 294 -7.31 23.27 -4.73
C LEU A 294 -7.36 23.19 -6.27
N GLY A 295 -7.57 24.31 -6.96
CA GLY A 295 -7.53 24.37 -8.42
C GLY A 295 -8.82 23.94 -9.12
N ILE A 296 -9.98 24.00 -8.45
CA ILE A 296 -11.26 23.56 -9.03
C ILE A 296 -11.63 24.25 -10.35
N GLN A 297 -11.20 25.49 -10.59
CA GLN A 297 -11.61 26.26 -11.80
C GLN A 297 -11.12 25.61 -13.11
N PRO A 298 -9.82 25.37 -13.36
CA PRO A 298 -9.37 24.60 -14.52
C PRO A 298 -10.08 23.24 -14.71
N VAL A 299 -10.48 22.59 -13.62
CA VAL A 299 -11.21 21.32 -13.65
C VAL A 299 -12.65 21.52 -14.12
N ILE A 300 -13.34 22.58 -13.65
CA ILE A 300 -14.67 22.99 -14.14
C ILE A 300 -14.60 23.33 -15.64
N ASP A 301 -13.60 24.11 -16.05
CA ASP A 301 -13.44 24.54 -17.43
C ASP A 301 -13.19 23.32 -18.37
N LYS A 302 -12.44 22.32 -17.89
CA LYS A 302 -12.23 21.01 -18.55
C LYS A 302 -13.52 20.16 -18.58
N MET A 303 -14.31 20.15 -17.51
CA MET A 303 -15.55 19.35 -17.40
C MET A 303 -16.65 19.80 -18.36
N ARG A 304 -16.68 21.07 -18.79
CA ARG A 304 -17.64 21.55 -19.81
C ARG A 304 -17.44 20.91 -21.19
N GLY A 305 -16.33 20.19 -21.40
CA GLY A 305 -16.11 19.36 -22.58
C GLY A 305 -16.76 17.97 -22.54
N HIS A 306 -17.43 17.59 -21.44
CA HIS A 306 -18.02 16.25 -21.27
C HIS A 306 -19.47 16.12 -21.80
N GLU A 307 -20.07 17.18 -22.37
CA GLU A 307 -21.41 17.17 -22.99
C GLU A 307 -22.51 16.49 -22.13
N ASN A 308 -22.68 16.94 -20.88
CA ASN A 308 -23.66 16.33 -19.97
C ASN A 308 -24.49 17.36 -19.20
N GLU A 309 -25.74 17.55 -19.62
CA GLU A 309 -26.66 18.54 -19.04
C GLU A 309 -26.78 18.47 -17.50
N THR A 310 -26.68 17.29 -16.88
CA THR A 310 -26.83 17.16 -15.42
C THR A 310 -25.57 17.58 -14.69
N LEU A 311 -24.39 17.31 -15.24
CA LEU A 311 -23.14 17.89 -14.76
C LEU A 311 -23.14 19.41 -14.99
N ASP A 312 -23.44 19.87 -16.21
CA ASP A 312 -23.45 21.28 -16.59
C ASP A 312 -24.38 22.12 -15.70
N ARG A 313 -25.60 21.63 -15.38
CA ARG A 313 -26.50 22.27 -14.41
C ARG A 313 -25.86 22.47 -13.02
N HIS A 314 -24.97 21.57 -12.57
CA HIS A 314 -24.22 21.74 -11.32
C HIS A 314 -22.99 22.67 -11.46
N LEU A 315 -22.37 22.76 -12.64
CA LEU A 315 -21.31 23.73 -12.93
C LEU A 315 -21.86 25.16 -12.99
N ASP A 316 -22.99 25.33 -13.67
CA ASP A 316 -23.70 26.61 -13.81
C ASP A 316 -24.25 27.09 -12.48
N PHE A 317 -24.80 26.20 -11.64
CA PHE A 317 -25.23 26.56 -10.29
C PHE A 317 -24.06 27.03 -9.41
N PHE A 318 -22.90 26.36 -9.48
CA PHE A 318 -21.70 26.77 -8.74
C PHE A 318 -21.24 28.18 -9.12
N GLU A 319 -21.16 28.47 -10.43
CA GLU A 319 -20.77 29.79 -10.94
C GLU A 319 -21.87 30.85 -10.69
N MET A 320 -23.15 30.50 -10.75
CA MET A 320 -24.26 31.40 -10.43
C MET A 320 -24.16 31.90 -8.99
N VAL A 321 -24.07 31.00 -8.00
CA VAL A 321 -23.95 31.37 -6.59
C VAL A 321 -22.67 32.16 -6.34
N ARG A 322 -21.55 31.80 -6.97
CA ARG A 322 -20.30 32.59 -6.88
C ARG A 322 -20.52 34.03 -7.37
N ASN A 323 -21.17 34.22 -8.51
CA ASN A 323 -21.48 35.55 -9.05
C ASN A 323 -22.48 36.32 -8.16
N GLU A 324 -23.34 35.65 -7.39
CA GLU A 324 -24.20 36.26 -6.38
C GLU A 324 -23.42 36.67 -5.11
N ASP A 325 -22.47 35.83 -4.68
CA ASP A 325 -21.59 36.11 -3.54
C ASP A 325 -20.61 37.25 -3.81
N GLU A 326 -20.03 37.32 -5.01
CA GLU A 326 -19.20 38.46 -5.43
C GLU A 326 -20.02 39.77 -5.44
N LYS A 327 -21.31 39.71 -5.80
CA LYS A 327 -22.25 40.86 -5.69
C LYS A 327 -22.71 41.15 -4.25
N GLU A 328 -22.80 40.16 -3.37
CA GLU A 328 -23.09 40.38 -1.94
C GLU A 328 -21.90 41.04 -1.24
N LEU A 329 -20.69 40.58 -1.54
CA LEU A 329 -19.45 41.17 -1.06
C LEU A 329 -19.27 42.61 -1.57
N ALA A 330 -19.55 42.87 -2.85
CA ALA A 330 -19.50 44.22 -3.43
C ALA A 330 -20.48 45.17 -2.74
N ARG A 331 -21.73 44.72 -2.49
CA ARG A 331 -22.73 45.47 -1.70
C ARG A 331 -22.26 45.78 -0.27
N LYS A 332 -21.59 44.85 0.41
CA LYS A 332 -21.00 45.07 1.75
C LYS A 332 -19.91 46.14 1.80
N PHE A 333 -19.41 46.62 0.66
CA PHE A 333 -18.40 47.68 0.56
C PHE A 333 -18.82 48.89 -0.30
N GLU A 334 -20.11 49.00 -0.64
CA GLU A 334 -20.66 50.10 -1.47
C GLU A 334 -19.98 50.20 -2.86
N GLN A 335 -19.63 49.05 -3.46
CA GLN A 335 -19.03 48.97 -4.80
C GLN A 335 -19.91 48.16 -5.77
N GLU A 336 -19.81 48.45 -7.07
CA GLU A 336 -20.51 47.68 -8.11
C GLU A 336 -19.85 46.31 -8.36
N HIS A 337 -18.53 46.23 -8.22
CA HIS A 337 -17.74 45.00 -8.37
C HIS A 337 -16.47 45.07 -7.51
N ILE A 338 -16.05 43.93 -6.97
CA ILE A 338 -14.75 43.76 -6.31
C ILE A 338 -13.97 42.70 -7.09
N ASP A 339 -12.91 43.14 -7.76
CA ASP A 339 -11.96 42.24 -8.41
C ASP A 339 -11.09 41.56 -7.34
N THR A 340 -11.48 40.34 -6.97
CA THR A 340 -10.77 39.48 -6.02
C THR A 340 -9.53 38.80 -6.61
N LYS A 341 -9.30 38.92 -7.92
CA LYS A 341 -8.16 38.32 -8.64
C LYS A 341 -6.98 39.29 -8.72
N SER A 342 -7.23 40.60 -8.70
CA SER A 342 -6.21 41.64 -8.63
C SER A 342 -5.80 41.98 -7.19
N ALA A 343 -4.54 41.68 -6.85
CA ALA A 343 -3.93 42.12 -5.60
C ALA A 343 -3.94 43.65 -5.42
N THR A 344 -3.85 44.41 -6.52
CA THR A 344 -3.92 45.89 -6.49
C THR A 344 -5.33 46.36 -6.11
N SER A 345 -6.37 45.78 -6.72
CA SER A 345 -7.77 46.12 -6.44
C SER A 345 -8.14 45.80 -4.98
N MET A 346 -7.74 44.62 -4.50
CA MET A 346 -7.92 44.22 -3.09
C MET A 346 -7.14 45.11 -2.12
N PHE A 347 -5.91 45.51 -2.47
CA PHE A 347 -5.11 46.43 -1.66
C PHE A 347 -5.74 47.83 -1.58
N GLU A 348 -6.24 48.37 -2.69
CA GLU A 348 -6.94 49.65 -2.70
C GLU A 348 -8.22 49.61 -1.87
N LEU A 349 -9.02 48.55 -1.97
CA LEU A 349 -10.21 48.35 -1.14
C LEU A 349 -9.86 48.32 0.35
N LEU A 350 -8.85 47.54 0.75
CA LEU A 350 -8.38 47.49 2.14
C LEU A 350 -7.83 48.83 2.63
N ARG A 351 -7.09 49.56 1.78
CA ARG A 351 -6.58 50.90 2.08
C ARG A 351 -7.72 51.89 2.30
N ARG A 352 -8.72 51.92 1.42
CA ARG A 352 -9.92 52.79 1.54
C ARG A 352 -10.74 52.45 2.78
N LYS A 353 -10.98 51.16 3.05
CA LYS A 353 -11.69 50.67 4.24
C LYS A 353 -11.03 51.11 5.55
N LEU A 354 -9.70 51.10 5.61
CA LEU A 354 -8.96 51.31 6.86
C LEU A 354 -8.40 52.73 7.04
N SER A 355 -8.30 53.56 6.00
CA SER A 355 -7.56 54.85 6.03
C SER A 355 -8.01 55.85 7.10
N HIS A 356 -9.27 55.79 7.53
CA HIS A 356 -9.84 56.67 8.57
C HIS A 356 -10.11 55.95 9.89
N THR A 357 -9.43 54.82 10.13
CA THR A 357 -9.63 53.96 11.32
C THR A 357 -8.35 53.83 12.15
N ALA A 358 -8.49 53.53 13.44
CA ALA A 358 -7.37 53.19 14.32
C ALA A 358 -6.61 51.91 13.88
N ALA A 359 -7.14 51.13 12.93
CA ALA A 359 -6.47 49.95 12.37
C ALA A 359 -5.49 50.25 11.23
N TYR A 360 -5.46 51.47 10.67
CA TYR A 360 -4.54 51.82 9.58
C TYR A 360 -3.04 51.63 9.93
N PRO A 361 -2.55 51.99 11.14
CA PRO A 361 -1.17 51.70 11.54
C PRO A 361 -0.87 50.20 11.64
N HIS A 362 -1.88 49.38 11.95
CA HIS A 362 -1.74 47.92 12.02
C HIS A 362 -1.68 47.31 10.61
N LEU A 363 -2.46 47.81 9.64
CA LEU A 363 -2.30 47.46 8.21
C LEU A 363 -0.86 47.77 7.74
N LEU A 364 -0.36 48.98 8.00
CA LEU A 364 1.01 49.38 7.66
C LEU A 364 2.07 48.53 8.38
N SER A 365 1.80 48.04 9.59
CA SER A 365 2.67 47.11 10.30
C SER A 365 2.69 45.74 9.62
N LEU A 366 1.52 45.18 9.29
CA LEU A 366 1.40 43.88 8.62
C LEU A 366 2.17 43.88 7.28
N LEU A 367 1.95 44.90 6.43
CA LEU A 367 2.63 45.04 5.14
C LEU A 367 4.16 45.09 5.28
N LYS A 368 4.68 45.79 6.31
CA LYS A 368 6.12 45.82 6.61
C LYS A 368 6.66 44.45 6.99
N HIS A 369 5.92 43.67 7.79
CA HIS A 369 6.34 42.32 8.16
C HIS A 369 6.23 41.34 6.98
N CYS A 370 5.22 41.48 6.12
CA CYS A 370 5.09 40.73 4.87
C CYS A 370 6.31 40.90 3.94
N ILE A 371 6.88 42.10 3.85
CA ILE A 371 8.12 42.38 3.08
C ILE A 371 9.35 41.69 3.70
N LEU A 372 9.32 41.36 4.99
CA LEU A 372 10.41 40.70 5.73
C LEU A 372 10.30 39.16 5.75
N ILE A 373 9.26 38.57 5.14
CA ILE A 373 9.15 37.11 4.99
C ILE A 373 10.18 36.65 3.95
N PRO A 374 11.07 35.66 4.26
CA PRO A 374 12.07 35.19 3.32
C PRO A 374 11.48 34.69 2.00
N LEU A 375 12.14 35.06 0.89
CA LEU A 375 11.75 34.73 -0.49
C LEU A 375 12.48 33.49 -1.03
N ASP A 376 13.06 32.65 -0.16
CA ASP A 376 13.95 31.57 -0.58
C ASP A 376 13.22 30.49 -1.40
N TYR A 377 13.53 30.47 -2.70
CA TYR A 377 12.99 29.54 -3.69
C TYR A 377 13.24 28.05 -3.38
N GLY A 378 14.10 27.73 -2.40
CA GLY A 378 14.42 26.37 -1.96
C GLY A 378 13.74 25.92 -0.65
N SER A 379 12.96 26.76 0.04
CA SER A 379 12.37 26.41 1.35
C SER A 379 10.94 26.92 1.57
N HIS A 380 10.15 26.87 0.48
CA HIS A 380 8.68 26.84 0.41
C HIS A 380 7.89 28.11 0.81
N PRO A 381 6.69 28.35 0.21
CA PRO A 381 5.74 29.39 0.63
C PRO A 381 5.01 29.09 1.96
N GLN A 382 5.60 28.28 2.85
CA GLN A 382 4.98 27.81 4.10
C GLN A 382 4.67 28.96 5.07
N HIS A 383 5.52 29.98 5.14
CA HIS A 383 5.29 31.17 5.96
C HIS A 383 4.05 31.97 5.51
N TRP A 384 3.83 32.06 4.19
CA TRP A 384 2.66 32.71 3.60
C TRP A 384 1.38 31.87 3.81
N LEU A 385 1.46 30.55 3.65
CA LEU A 385 0.35 29.64 3.95
C LEU A 385 -0.06 29.67 5.43
N LEU A 386 0.91 29.84 6.35
CA LEU A 386 0.64 30.01 7.77
C LEU A 386 -0.05 31.34 8.06
N PHE A 387 0.43 32.44 7.45
CA PHE A 387 -0.18 33.76 7.57
C PHE A 387 -1.63 33.77 7.06
N ASP A 388 -1.86 33.19 5.87
CA ASP A 388 -3.17 33.00 5.26
C ASP A 388 -4.14 32.23 6.19
N ARG A 389 -3.75 31.04 6.67
CA ARG A 389 -4.56 30.24 7.61
C ARG A 389 -4.89 30.98 8.92
N ILE A 390 -3.98 31.80 9.44
CA ILE A 390 -4.25 32.64 10.63
C ILE A 390 -5.31 33.71 10.31
N VAL A 391 -5.17 34.41 9.18
CA VAL A 391 -6.13 35.46 8.77
C VAL A 391 -7.52 34.87 8.51
N GLN A 392 -7.61 33.72 7.84
CA GLN A 392 -8.88 33.03 7.61
C GLN A 392 -9.60 32.71 8.92
N GLN A 393 -8.92 32.14 9.93
CA GLN A 393 -9.59 31.82 11.20
C GLN A 393 -10.07 33.09 11.95
N ILE A 394 -9.31 34.19 11.87
CA ILE A 394 -9.70 35.47 12.48
C ILE A 394 -10.98 36.03 11.83
N VAL A 395 -11.16 35.85 10.52
CA VAL A 395 -12.38 36.26 9.79
C VAL A 395 -13.57 35.35 10.13
N LEU A 396 -13.33 34.06 10.37
CA LEU A 396 -14.38 33.07 10.64
C LEU A 396 -14.93 33.10 12.07
N GLN A 397 -14.15 33.55 13.06
CA GLN A 397 -14.55 33.50 14.47
C GLN A 397 -15.72 34.45 14.77
N GLN A 398 -16.94 33.90 14.80
CA GLN A 398 -18.13 34.62 15.24
C GLN A 398 -18.28 34.58 16.77
N SER A 399 -18.67 35.71 17.34
CA SER A 399 -19.06 35.84 18.76
C SER A 399 -20.57 35.93 18.88
N ASP A 400 -21.18 34.93 19.52
CA ASP A 400 -22.58 34.99 19.92
C ASP A 400 -22.74 36.08 21.00
N THR A 401 -23.30 37.23 20.63
CA THR A 401 -23.64 38.34 21.55
C THR A 401 -25.01 38.17 22.22
N SER A 402 -25.62 36.99 22.07
CA SER A 402 -26.96 36.65 22.58
C SER A 402 -27.01 36.26 24.06
N ASP A 403 -25.89 35.87 24.68
CA ASP A 403 -25.81 35.54 26.11
C ASP A 403 -24.71 36.37 26.80
N THR A 404 -25.12 37.46 27.47
CA THR A 404 -24.26 38.43 28.15
C THR A 404 -23.41 37.85 29.29
N THR A 405 -23.60 36.58 29.67
CA THR A 405 -22.84 35.94 30.75
C THR A 405 -21.74 35.00 30.28
N LYS A 406 -21.73 34.58 29.00
CA LYS A 406 -20.69 33.72 28.43
C LYS A 406 -20.44 34.04 26.96
N VAL A 407 -19.30 34.67 26.66
CA VAL A 407 -18.80 34.79 25.28
C VAL A 407 -18.26 33.44 24.80
N THR A 408 -19.17 32.54 24.42
CA THR A 408 -18.81 31.33 23.69
C THR A 408 -18.53 31.70 22.24
N VAL A 409 -17.25 31.80 21.89
CA VAL A 409 -16.82 31.94 20.49
C VAL A 409 -17.21 30.68 19.73
N ARG A 410 -18.26 30.76 18.91
CA ARG A 410 -18.59 29.70 17.94
C ARG A 410 -17.61 29.82 16.78
N ASN A 411 -16.58 28.98 16.77
CA ASN A 411 -15.80 28.73 15.56
C ASN A 411 -16.71 27.97 14.58
N PRO A 412 -17.15 28.57 13.44
CA PRO A 412 -18.12 27.93 12.55
C PRO A 412 -17.44 26.85 11.69
N ASP A 413 -16.20 27.11 11.29
CA ASP A 413 -15.26 26.06 10.89
C ASP A 413 -14.65 25.43 12.14
N VAL A 414 -14.60 24.10 12.21
CA VAL A 414 -14.29 23.38 13.45
C VAL A 414 -12.79 23.15 13.63
N SER A 415 -11.96 23.58 12.67
CA SER A 415 -10.51 23.45 12.74
C SER A 415 -9.94 24.26 13.92
N PRO A 416 -9.30 23.62 14.92
CA PRO A 416 -8.64 24.35 16.00
C PRO A 416 -7.26 24.82 15.52
N LEU A 417 -6.91 26.10 15.75
CA LEU A 417 -5.57 26.63 15.51
C LEU A 417 -4.53 26.06 16.49
N ASN A 418 -4.18 24.79 16.34
CA ASN A 418 -3.02 24.19 17.01
C ASN A 418 -1.77 24.36 16.13
N ILE A 419 -1.22 25.58 16.12
CA ILE A 419 -0.08 25.94 15.25
C ILE A 419 1.22 25.34 15.81
N ASN A 420 1.47 24.07 15.48
CA ASN A 420 2.77 23.43 15.70
C ASN A 420 3.56 23.45 14.38
N VAL A 421 4.39 24.48 14.18
CA VAL A 421 5.15 24.68 12.93
C VAL A 421 6.03 23.47 12.59
N LYS A 422 6.57 22.75 13.58
CA LYS A 422 7.36 21.53 13.34
C LYS A 422 6.52 20.37 12.81
N GLU A 423 5.28 20.24 13.30
CA GLU A 423 4.35 19.20 12.87
C GLU A 423 3.77 19.51 11.49
N ILE A 424 3.53 20.80 11.19
CA ILE A 424 3.21 21.26 9.83
C ILE A 424 4.36 20.94 8.86
N VAL A 425 5.61 21.30 9.18
CA VAL A 425 6.78 20.97 8.34
C VAL A 425 6.95 19.46 8.17
N HIS A 426 6.76 18.67 9.23
CA HIS A 426 6.82 17.21 9.17
C HIS A 426 5.69 16.59 8.32
N LEU A 427 4.47 17.14 8.40
CA LEU A 427 3.35 16.71 7.56
C LEU A 427 3.59 17.06 6.09
N LEU A 428 4.16 18.23 5.78
CA LEU A 428 4.49 18.66 4.43
C LEU A 428 5.65 17.86 3.81
N ALA A 429 6.69 17.53 4.60
CA ALA A 429 7.75 16.63 4.14
C ALA A 429 7.20 15.22 3.84
N LYS A 430 6.31 14.71 4.71
CA LYS A 430 5.60 13.44 4.48
C LYS A 430 4.62 13.53 3.29
N GLU A 431 4.06 14.70 3.00
CA GLU A 431 3.22 14.95 1.82
C GLU A 431 4.02 14.83 0.53
N GLU A 432 5.22 15.42 0.43
CA GLU A 432 6.09 15.26 -0.73
C GLU A 432 6.48 13.77 -0.95
N GLU A 433 6.82 13.04 0.13
CA GLU A 433 7.05 11.59 0.08
C GLU A 433 5.80 10.80 -0.37
N LEU A 434 4.61 11.16 0.13
CA LEU A 434 3.35 10.44 -0.14
C LEU A 434 2.80 10.75 -1.54
N VAL A 435 2.96 11.98 -2.04
CA VAL A 435 2.63 12.37 -3.42
C VAL A 435 3.60 11.71 -4.40
N ALA A 436 4.90 11.67 -4.10
CA ALA A 436 5.86 10.92 -4.91
C ALA A 436 5.55 9.40 -4.91
N ALA A 437 5.13 8.83 -3.78
CA ALA A 437 4.70 7.44 -3.69
C ALA A 437 3.39 7.16 -4.46
N ARG A 438 2.37 8.02 -4.35
CA ARG A 438 1.11 7.92 -5.11
C ARG A 438 1.34 8.01 -6.61
N LYS A 439 2.06 9.04 -7.07
CA LYS A 439 2.37 9.21 -8.50
C LYS A 439 3.12 8.00 -9.04
N LYS A 440 4.10 7.48 -8.29
CA LYS A 440 4.82 6.27 -8.66
C LYS A 440 3.93 5.01 -8.66
N ALA A 441 2.91 4.94 -7.79
CA ALA A 441 1.92 3.87 -7.81
C ALA A 441 0.99 3.96 -9.02
N GLU A 442 0.55 5.16 -9.40
CA GLU A 442 -0.24 5.41 -10.63
C GLU A 442 0.57 5.10 -11.91
N GLU A 443 1.85 5.47 -11.94
CA GLU A 443 2.79 5.12 -13.01
C GLU A 443 2.95 3.58 -13.12
N LEU A 444 3.15 2.88 -11.99
CA LEU A 444 3.24 1.42 -11.95
C LEU A 444 1.91 0.70 -12.27
N GLU A 445 0.77 1.25 -11.87
CA GLU A 445 -0.56 0.71 -12.20
C GLU A 445 -0.81 0.80 -13.70
N LYS A 446 -0.47 1.94 -14.32
CA LYS A 446 -0.54 2.12 -15.77
C LYS A 446 0.42 1.17 -16.51
N GLU A 447 1.67 1.04 -16.04
CA GLU A 447 2.61 0.05 -16.60
C GLU A 447 2.08 -1.39 -16.47
N ASN A 448 1.42 -1.73 -15.36
CA ASN A 448 0.84 -3.06 -15.13
C ASN A 448 -0.35 -3.34 -16.06
N VAL A 449 -1.22 -2.34 -16.30
CA VAL A 449 -2.31 -2.43 -17.30
C VAL A 449 -1.74 -2.59 -18.72
N ASP A 450 -0.75 -1.78 -19.12
CA ASP A 450 -0.09 -1.91 -20.43
C ASP A 450 0.61 -3.27 -20.59
N MET A 451 1.24 -3.79 -19.53
CA MET A 451 1.87 -5.11 -19.53
C MET A 451 0.84 -6.25 -19.57
N SER A 452 -0.28 -6.13 -18.86
CA SER A 452 -1.38 -7.11 -18.92
C SER A 452 -2.01 -7.15 -20.32
N ASN A 453 -2.26 -6.00 -20.95
CA ASN A 453 -2.72 -5.90 -22.33
C ASN A 453 -1.74 -6.53 -23.34
N ARG A 454 -0.42 -6.33 -23.13
CA ARG A 454 0.62 -6.98 -23.94
C ARG A 454 0.70 -8.49 -23.72
N LEU A 455 0.46 -8.95 -22.49
CA LEU A 455 0.49 -10.36 -22.11
C LEU A 455 -0.70 -11.10 -22.73
N ALA A 456 -1.93 -10.59 -22.59
CA ALA A 456 -3.13 -11.13 -23.23
C ALA A 456 -2.99 -11.20 -24.76
N LYS A 457 -2.37 -10.19 -25.39
CA LYS A 457 -2.04 -10.25 -26.82
C LYS A 457 -1.01 -11.34 -27.15
N LYS A 458 -0.04 -11.60 -26.27
CA LYS A 458 0.96 -12.66 -26.46
C LYS A 458 0.42 -14.06 -26.19
N GLU A 459 -0.57 -14.20 -25.32
CA GLU A 459 -1.36 -15.43 -25.17
C GLU A 459 -2.16 -15.71 -26.45
N GLN A 460 -2.88 -14.72 -26.99
CA GLN A 460 -3.58 -14.86 -28.27
C GLN A 460 -2.64 -15.20 -29.44
N GLU A 461 -1.44 -14.60 -29.50
CA GLU A 461 -0.41 -14.97 -30.48
C GLU A 461 0.14 -16.41 -30.24
N LEU A 462 0.23 -16.88 -28.99
CA LEU A 462 0.66 -18.25 -28.66
C LEU A 462 -0.39 -19.29 -29.03
N ASP A 463 -1.68 -19.03 -28.77
CA ASP A 463 -2.79 -19.91 -29.14
C ASP A 463 -2.83 -20.08 -30.66
N GLN A 464 -2.73 -18.97 -31.40
CA GLN A 464 -2.65 -18.98 -32.87
C GLN A 464 -1.45 -19.80 -33.38
N ARG A 465 -0.28 -19.66 -32.76
CA ARG A 465 0.92 -20.47 -33.12
C ARG A 465 0.78 -21.95 -32.73
N THR A 466 0.02 -22.24 -31.68
CA THR A 466 -0.25 -23.62 -31.25
C THR A 466 -1.21 -24.30 -32.23
N GLN A 467 -2.26 -23.61 -32.66
CA GLN A 467 -3.17 -24.09 -33.70
C GLN A 467 -2.44 -24.33 -35.04
N GLU A 468 -1.59 -23.39 -35.48
CA GLU A 468 -0.73 -23.57 -36.66
C GLU A 468 0.16 -24.81 -36.54
N LYS A 469 0.76 -25.03 -35.36
CA LYS A 469 1.61 -26.21 -35.09
C LYS A 469 0.80 -27.51 -35.17
N GLU A 470 -0.39 -27.57 -34.59
CA GLU A 470 -1.27 -28.74 -34.65
C GLU A 470 -1.72 -29.07 -36.08
N ASP A 471 -1.99 -28.05 -36.89
CA ASP A 471 -2.29 -28.20 -38.32
C ASP A 471 -1.09 -28.72 -39.11
N PHE A 472 0.12 -28.21 -38.83
CA PHE A 472 1.36 -28.71 -39.45
C PHE A 472 1.70 -30.14 -39.01
N GLU A 473 1.55 -30.50 -37.74
CA GLU A 473 1.75 -31.87 -37.25
C GLU A 473 0.70 -32.82 -37.86
N SER A 474 -0.56 -32.39 -37.97
CA SER A 474 -1.63 -33.11 -38.66
C SER A 474 -1.39 -33.25 -40.17
N SER A 475 -0.63 -32.34 -40.79
CA SER A 475 -0.20 -32.44 -42.18
C SER A 475 0.98 -33.40 -42.34
N LEU A 476 1.99 -33.29 -41.47
CA LEU A 476 3.17 -34.17 -41.42
C LEU A 476 2.77 -35.63 -41.16
N ALA A 477 1.79 -35.89 -40.29
CA ALA A 477 1.25 -37.22 -40.07
C ALA A 477 0.67 -37.83 -41.36
N ARG A 478 -0.12 -37.05 -42.12
CA ARG A 478 -0.70 -37.46 -43.41
C ARG A 478 0.37 -37.66 -44.50
N ILE A 479 1.46 -36.89 -44.48
CA ILE A 479 2.61 -37.09 -45.38
C ILE A 479 3.39 -38.36 -45.00
N LYS A 480 3.63 -38.59 -43.70
CA LYS A 480 4.32 -39.78 -43.18
C LYS A 480 3.56 -41.06 -43.51
N GLU A 481 2.23 -41.08 -43.32
CA GLU A 481 1.37 -42.22 -43.68
C GLU A 481 1.45 -42.54 -45.19
N ARG A 482 1.48 -41.51 -46.05
CA ARG A 482 1.69 -41.71 -47.50
C ARG A 482 3.08 -42.26 -47.81
N LEU A 483 4.12 -41.72 -47.19
CA LEU A 483 5.50 -42.18 -47.39
C LEU A 483 5.69 -43.63 -46.90
N GLU A 484 5.05 -44.02 -45.80
CA GLU A 484 5.07 -45.40 -45.29
C GLU A 484 4.37 -46.37 -46.25
N LYS A 485 3.22 -45.97 -46.83
CA LYS A 485 2.52 -46.74 -47.88
C LYS A 485 3.37 -46.88 -49.15
N GLU A 486 3.96 -45.79 -49.62
CA GLU A 486 4.85 -45.80 -50.80
C GLU A 486 6.10 -46.66 -50.55
N THR A 487 6.69 -46.57 -49.35
CA THR A 487 7.83 -47.39 -48.94
C THR A 487 7.46 -48.87 -48.88
N ALA A 488 6.28 -49.22 -48.36
CA ALA A 488 5.80 -50.59 -48.34
C ALA A 488 5.58 -51.13 -49.77
N ALA A 489 4.95 -50.36 -50.66
CA ALA A 489 4.77 -50.72 -52.06
C ALA A 489 6.11 -50.87 -52.81
N HIS A 490 7.11 -50.03 -52.49
CA HIS A 490 8.46 -50.18 -53.04
C HIS A 490 9.17 -51.43 -52.49
N ILE A 491 8.98 -51.79 -51.21
CA ILE A 491 9.54 -53.02 -50.64
C ILE A 491 8.91 -54.26 -51.30
N GLU A 492 7.57 -54.30 -51.44
CA GLU A 492 6.85 -55.36 -52.15
C GLU A 492 7.30 -55.47 -53.62
N THR A 493 7.43 -54.34 -54.30
CA THR A 493 7.94 -54.28 -55.68
C THR A 493 9.37 -54.79 -55.77
N LYS A 494 10.25 -54.43 -54.83
CA LYS A 494 11.63 -54.91 -54.77
C LYS A 494 11.73 -56.40 -54.44
N GLN A 495 10.83 -56.93 -53.61
CA GLN A 495 10.72 -58.37 -53.34
C GLN A 495 10.30 -59.13 -54.60
N ARG A 496 9.27 -58.65 -55.33
CA ARG A 496 8.88 -59.21 -56.63
C ARG A 496 10.02 -59.14 -57.66
N LEU A 497 10.77 -58.04 -57.69
CA LEU A 497 11.92 -57.89 -58.58
C LEU A 497 13.02 -58.89 -58.23
N GLY A 498 13.32 -59.09 -56.94
CA GLY A 498 14.24 -60.13 -56.46
C GLY A 498 13.76 -61.57 -56.71
N GLU A 499 12.46 -61.85 -56.67
CA GLU A 499 11.90 -63.14 -57.11
C GLU A 499 12.08 -63.36 -58.62
N ILE A 500 11.91 -62.31 -59.42
CA ILE A 500 12.09 -62.37 -60.88
C ILE A 500 13.57 -62.51 -61.22
N GLU A 501 14.47 -61.79 -60.54
CA GLU A 501 15.92 -61.95 -60.65
C GLU A 501 16.37 -63.35 -60.23
N TYR A 502 15.83 -63.90 -59.14
CA TYR A 502 16.11 -65.28 -58.72
C TYR A 502 15.62 -66.31 -59.74
N ARG A 503 14.40 -66.15 -60.29
CA ARG A 503 13.88 -67.02 -61.35
C ARG A 503 14.70 -66.88 -62.64
N ALA A 504 15.12 -65.68 -63.01
CA ALA A 504 15.99 -65.44 -64.15
C ALA A 504 17.38 -66.07 -63.95
N ALA A 505 17.98 -65.90 -62.77
CA ALA A 505 19.27 -66.50 -62.43
C ALA A 505 19.20 -68.03 -62.34
N ASP A 506 18.10 -68.63 -61.87
CA ASP A 506 17.94 -70.08 -61.89
C ASP A 506 17.64 -70.60 -63.30
N LEU A 507 16.91 -69.87 -64.14
CA LEU A 507 16.76 -70.20 -65.56
C LEU A 507 18.08 -70.09 -66.32
N ASP A 508 18.89 -69.05 -66.11
CA ASP A 508 20.24 -68.95 -66.67
C ASP A 508 21.17 -70.05 -66.12
N ARG A 509 21.01 -70.45 -64.86
CA ARG A 509 21.73 -71.59 -64.27
C ARG A 509 21.30 -72.90 -64.90
N GLN A 510 20.01 -73.13 -65.13
CA GLN A 510 19.49 -74.30 -65.85
C GLN A 510 20.03 -74.31 -67.28
N ILE A 511 19.89 -73.21 -68.03
CA ILE A 511 20.43 -73.05 -69.39
C ILE A 511 21.96 -73.25 -69.43
N SER A 512 22.70 -72.77 -68.43
CA SER A 512 24.16 -72.95 -68.35
C SER A 512 24.55 -74.38 -67.95
N CYS A 513 23.77 -75.04 -67.10
CA CYS A 513 23.92 -76.47 -66.80
C CYS A 513 23.61 -77.33 -68.03
N GLU A 514 22.52 -77.07 -68.76
CA GLU A 514 22.17 -77.80 -69.98
C GLU A 514 23.14 -77.52 -71.12
N ARG A 515 23.67 -76.28 -71.25
CA ARG A 515 24.80 -75.99 -72.15
C ARG A 515 26.08 -76.72 -71.71
N GLY A 516 26.33 -76.82 -70.41
CA GLY A 516 27.47 -77.53 -69.84
C GLY A 516 27.40 -79.05 -70.06
N GLU A 517 26.25 -79.67 -69.81
CA GLU A 517 25.99 -81.07 -70.10
C GLU A 517 26.04 -81.35 -71.59
N ARG A 518 25.42 -80.50 -72.41
CA ARG A 518 25.49 -80.58 -73.87
C ARG A 518 26.93 -80.49 -74.37
N HIS A 519 27.73 -79.56 -73.87
CA HIS A 519 29.13 -79.44 -74.26
C HIS A 519 29.98 -80.61 -73.74
N ARG A 520 29.68 -81.14 -72.55
CA ARG A 520 30.29 -82.36 -72.01
C ARG A 520 29.95 -83.59 -72.86
N LEU A 521 28.70 -83.71 -73.33
CA LEU A 521 28.26 -84.77 -74.26
C LEU A 521 28.95 -84.62 -75.63
N GLU A 522 28.99 -83.40 -76.18
CA GLU A 522 29.69 -83.07 -77.43
C GLU A 522 31.21 -83.33 -77.34
N GLN A 523 31.83 -83.19 -76.17
CA GLN A 523 33.23 -83.59 -75.93
C GLN A 523 33.40 -85.11 -75.75
N LEU A 524 32.56 -85.77 -74.95
CA LEU A 524 32.62 -87.22 -74.70
C LEU A 524 32.43 -88.04 -75.99
N VAL A 525 31.57 -87.59 -76.90
CA VAL A 525 31.38 -88.22 -78.22
C VAL A 525 32.61 -88.08 -79.12
N ASN A 526 33.36 -86.97 -79.00
CA ASN A 526 34.51 -86.68 -79.88
C ASN A 526 35.86 -87.25 -79.40
N SER A 527 35.99 -87.69 -78.14
CA SER A 527 37.29 -88.17 -77.59
C SER A 527 37.40 -89.70 -77.38
N GLY A 528 36.33 -90.47 -77.60
CA GLY A 528 36.37 -91.93 -77.83
C GLY A 528 37.00 -92.81 -76.75
N SER A 529 36.39 -92.94 -75.56
CA SER A 529 36.61 -94.06 -74.62
C SER A 529 35.45 -94.22 -73.61
N ILE A 530 35.25 -95.45 -73.10
CA ILE A 530 34.04 -96.04 -72.46
C ILE A 530 34.55 -96.94 -71.31
N PRO A 531 33.97 -96.97 -70.06
CA PRO A 531 32.59 -97.45 -69.80
C PRO A 531 31.79 -96.86 -68.60
N ASP A 532 30.48 -97.22 -68.59
CA ASP A 532 29.56 -97.69 -67.52
C ASP A 532 29.57 -97.17 -66.05
N ASP A 533 28.34 -97.09 -65.50
CA ASP A 533 27.83 -97.37 -64.12
C ASP A 533 28.65 -97.00 -62.84
N ALA A 534 28.06 -96.54 -61.72
CA ALA A 534 26.68 -96.34 -61.26
C ALA A 534 26.66 -95.27 -60.11
N LYS A 535 25.66 -94.37 -59.95
CA LYS A 535 24.36 -94.57 -59.23
C LYS A 535 24.56 -94.94 -57.74
N VAL A 536 24.08 -94.20 -56.72
CA VAL A 536 22.69 -94.24 -56.19
C VAL A 536 22.48 -93.23 -55.02
N ILE A 537 21.30 -92.56 -54.98
CA ILE A 537 20.35 -92.24 -53.85
C ILE A 537 20.89 -92.29 -52.38
N GLY A 538 20.54 -91.43 -51.40
CA GLY A 538 19.49 -90.38 -51.25
C GLY A 538 18.55 -90.65 -50.03
N LEU A 539 17.74 -89.65 -49.58
CA LEU A 539 16.56 -89.69 -48.64
C LEU A 539 16.63 -88.96 -47.26
N THR A 540 15.55 -88.20 -46.93
CA THR A 540 14.92 -87.94 -45.59
C THR A 540 15.69 -87.20 -44.46
N SER A 541 15.11 -86.65 -43.36
CA SER A 541 13.81 -85.98 -43.05
C SER A 541 13.76 -85.45 -41.57
N GLY A 542 13.05 -84.34 -41.26
CA GLY A 542 12.22 -84.24 -40.03
C GLY A 542 12.50 -83.23 -38.87
N VAL A 543 11.39 -82.63 -38.36
CA VAL A 543 10.92 -82.53 -36.92
C VAL A 543 11.58 -81.57 -35.86
N ASP A 544 10.94 -80.39 -35.66
CA ASP A 544 10.22 -79.87 -34.45
C ASP A 544 10.89 -79.43 -33.08
N VAL A 545 10.11 -78.66 -32.28
CA VAL A 545 10.14 -78.35 -30.81
C VAL A 545 10.77 -77.00 -30.29
N LYS A 546 10.25 -76.48 -29.14
CA LYS A 546 10.50 -75.15 -28.46
C LYS A 546 11.31 -75.23 -27.14
N LEU A 547 11.77 -74.09 -26.55
CA LEU A 547 11.76 -73.75 -25.08
C LEU A 547 12.29 -72.30 -24.73
N GLU A 548 12.57 -71.97 -23.44
CA GLU A 548 12.51 -70.62 -22.80
C GLU A 548 13.85 -69.91 -22.31
N TYR A 549 13.69 -68.76 -21.63
CA TYR A 549 14.62 -67.69 -21.11
C TYR A 549 15.82 -68.03 -20.18
N LYS A 550 16.86 -67.13 -20.13
CA LYS A 550 17.60 -66.68 -18.90
C LYS A 550 18.52 -65.43 -19.09
N ASP A 551 19.36 -65.08 -18.07
CA ASP A 551 19.82 -63.70 -17.72
C ASP A 551 21.28 -63.59 -17.14
N PHE A 552 21.81 -62.36 -16.98
CA PHE A 552 22.97 -61.83 -16.20
C PHE A 552 24.46 -61.82 -16.72
N LYS A 553 25.31 -61.03 -16.02
CA LYS A 553 26.70 -60.54 -16.34
C LYS A 553 27.84 -61.29 -15.60
N PRO A 554 29.14 -60.99 -15.90
CA PRO A 554 30.14 -60.71 -14.84
C PRO A 554 31.23 -59.63 -15.15
N MET A 555 32.23 -59.45 -14.26
CA MET A 555 33.34 -58.44 -14.31
C MET A 555 34.75 -59.11 -14.06
N PRO A 556 35.64 -58.89 -13.03
CA PRO A 556 35.81 -57.86 -11.96
C PRO A 556 37.15 -56.99 -11.88
N PRO A 557 38.29 -57.31 -11.18
CA PRO A 557 39.21 -56.33 -10.52
C PRO A 557 40.68 -56.42 -11.07
N PRO A 558 41.85 -56.17 -10.37
CA PRO A 558 42.23 -55.68 -9.00
C PRO A 558 43.46 -54.69 -8.99
N PRO A 559 44.36 -54.57 -7.96
CA PRO A 559 44.24 -54.64 -6.47
C PRO A 559 44.49 -53.34 -5.60
N PRO A 560 45.71 -52.88 -5.15
CA PRO A 560 45.91 -52.20 -3.83
C PRO A 560 46.85 -50.93 -3.89
N PRO A 561 47.63 -50.46 -2.87
CA PRO A 561 47.66 -50.67 -1.39
C PRO A 561 47.79 -49.40 -0.47
N LEU A 562 47.21 -49.47 0.76
CA LEU A 562 47.73 -49.08 2.12
C LEU A 562 48.51 -47.75 2.42
N ALA A 563 48.44 -47.10 3.60
CA ALA A 563 47.47 -47.14 4.73
C ALA A 563 47.43 -45.88 5.70
N PRO A 564 48.12 -45.74 6.88
CA PRO A 564 47.43 -45.24 8.11
C PRO A 564 48.15 -44.09 8.95
N PRO A 565 47.93 -43.85 10.28
CA PRO A 565 47.17 -42.68 10.85
C PRO A 565 47.84 -41.99 12.13
N PRO A 566 47.17 -41.43 13.19
CA PRO A 566 46.06 -40.45 13.34
C PRO A 566 46.35 -39.02 14.02
N PRO A 567 46.03 -38.66 15.31
CA PRO A 567 45.29 -37.43 15.75
C PRO A 567 46.06 -36.47 16.74
N PRO A 568 45.53 -35.49 17.57
CA PRO A 568 44.15 -35.09 17.98
C PRO A 568 43.83 -33.54 18.12
N ALA A 569 43.60 -32.99 19.35
CA ALA A 569 43.04 -31.65 19.75
C ALA A 569 43.72 -31.15 21.09
N PRO A 570 43.32 -30.08 21.87
CA PRO A 570 42.17 -29.11 21.85
C PRO A 570 42.50 -27.60 22.21
N GLY A 571 41.49 -26.72 22.43
CA GLY A 571 41.67 -25.36 23.04
C GLY A 571 40.42 -24.46 23.19
N LEU A 572 40.33 -23.65 24.27
CA LEU A 572 39.22 -22.75 24.71
C LEU A 572 39.80 -21.62 25.64
N PRO A 573 39.08 -20.53 26.04
CA PRO A 573 38.01 -19.74 25.40
C PRO A 573 38.37 -18.19 25.37
N PRO A 574 37.59 -17.14 25.83
CA PRO A 574 37.61 -15.78 25.24
C PRO A 574 38.24 -14.70 26.20
N PRO A 575 37.66 -13.60 26.78
CA PRO A 575 36.42 -12.81 26.54
C PRO A 575 36.42 -11.25 26.83
N LEU A 576 35.24 -10.61 26.61
CA LEU A 576 34.64 -9.39 27.25
C LEU A 576 34.91 -7.90 26.81
N ILE A 577 33.79 -7.27 26.40
CA ILE A 577 33.18 -5.98 26.83
C ILE A 577 33.72 -4.59 26.39
N LEU A 578 32.73 -3.77 26.01
CA LEU A 578 32.55 -2.31 25.83
C LEU A 578 32.95 -1.46 27.10
N PRO A 579 32.61 -0.14 27.33
CA PRO A 579 31.60 0.72 26.71
C PRO A 579 32.00 2.20 26.46
N GLN A 580 30.98 3.04 26.34
CA GLN A 580 30.93 4.31 25.60
C GLN A 580 31.11 5.59 26.43
N ALA A 581 31.18 6.72 25.69
CA ALA A 581 30.48 8.00 25.97
C ALA A 581 31.17 9.00 26.94
N PRO A 582 30.52 10.13 27.30
CA PRO A 582 29.38 10.82 26.67
C PRO A 582 29.61 12.32 26.35
N ALA A 583 28.65 12.88 25.61
CA ALA A 583 28.46 14.32 25.38
C ALA A 583 28.04 15.10 26.66
N THR A 584 27.93 16.43 26.54
CA THR A 584 27.45 17.37 27.57
C THR A 584 26.22 18.17 27.11
N GLU A 585 25.73 19.11 27.93
CA GLU A 585 24.31 19.53 27.95
C GLU A 585 24.03 21.05 27.87
N PRO A 586 22.79 21.44 27.53
CA PRO A 586 22.14 22.69 27.98
C PRO A 586 21.33 22.55 29.30
N ILE A 587 20.89 23.69 29.84
CA ILE A 587 20.60 23.98 31.27
C ILE A 587 19.10 23.78 31.68
N LYS A 588 18.71 24.26 32.87
CA LYS A 588 17.75 23.68 33.84
C LYS A 588 16.53 24.56 34.17
N VAL A 589 15.59 23.99 34.93
CA VAL A 589 14.62 24.66 35.82
C VAL A 589 14.88 24.17 37.26
N GLU A 590 14.36 24.88 38.29
CA GLU A 590 14.55 24.59 39.72
C GLU A 590 13.34 23.94 40.41
N VAL A 591 13.59 23.05 41.39
CA VAL A 591 12.68 22.39 42.35
C VAL A 591 13.35 22.40 43.75
N PRO A 592 12.64 22.23 44.89
CA PRO A 592 13.15 22.55 46.23
C PRO A 592 14.51 21.93 46.61
N LYS A 593 15.29 22.68 47.39
CA LYS A 593 16.68 22.33 47.74
C LYS A 593 16.71 21.25 48.83
N LYS A 594 17.27 20.08 48.51
CA LYS A 594 17.51 18.98 49.47
C LYS A 594 18.54 19.38 50.53
N ASN A 595 18.35 18.92 51.77
CA ASN A 595 19.32 19.06 52.86
C ASN A 595 20.37 17.94 52.79
N VAL A 596 21.45 18.18 52.04
CA VAL A 596 22.58 17.25 51.90
C VAL A 596 23.64 17.51 53.00
N PRO A 597 24.20 16.47 53.66
CA PRO A 597 25.29 16.65 54.62
C PRO A 597 26.54 17.30 53.99
N GLN A 598 27.27 18.11 54.75
CA GLN A 598 28.48 18.78 54.25
C GLN A 598 29.75 17.93 54.48
N PRO A 599 30.55 17.63 53.44
CA PRO A 599 31.89 17.06 53.63
C PRO A 599 32.83 18.04 54.36
N SER A 600 33.79 17.50 55.11
CA SER A 600 34.78 18.25 55.88
C SER A 600 35.88 18.86 55.01
N ASN A 601 36.14 18.28 53.83
CA ASN A 601 37.16 18.73 52.88
C ASN A 601 36.59 19.09 51.50
N PRO A 602 37.28 19.94 50.71
CA PRO A 602 36.88 20.25 49.33
C PRO A 602 37.22 19.08 48.37
N LEU A 603 36.19 18.46 47.81
CA LEU A 603 36.30 17.27 46.96
C LEU A 603 36.31 17.61 45.46
N LYS A 604 36.88 16.70 44.66
CA LYS A 604 36.75 16.68 43.19
C LYS A 604 35.28 16.46 42.81
N SER A 605 34.72 17.39 42.03
CA SER A 605 33.35 17.28 41.53
C SER A 605 33.14 16.07 40.62
N PHE A 606 32.13 15.25 40.89
CA PHE A 606 31.66 14.22 39.96
C PHE A 606 31.01 14.91 38.75
N ASN A 607 31.59 14.73 37.56
CA ASN A 607 31.13 15.38 36.32
C ASN A 607 29.84 14.77 35.75
N TRP A 608 28.75 14.91 36.51
CA TRP A 608 27.43 14.42 36.14
C TRP A 608 26.56 15.47 35.42
N SER A 609 25.47 14.97 34.85
CA SER A 609 24.49 15.75 34.12
C SER A 609 23.16 15.84 34.86
N LYS A 610 23.02 16.80 35.79
CA LYS A 610 21.75 17.05 36.53
C LYS A 610 20.64 17.38 35.52
N LEU A 611 19.55 16.61 35.59
CA LEU A 611 18.34 16.81 34.82
C LEU A 611 17.68 18.18 35.17
N PRO A 612 17.18 18.95 34.18
CA PRO A 612 16.32 20.11 34.43
C PRO A 612 15.12 19.71 35.28
N ASP A 613 14.81 20.45 36.35
CA ASP A 613 13.81 19.96 37.30
C ASP A 613 12.37 19.94 36.71
N THR A 614 12.07 20.70 35.64
CA THR A 614 10.84 20.55 34.83
C THR A 614 10.67 19.18 34.19
N LYS A 615 11.77 18.47 33.96
CA LYS A 615 11.80 17.18 33.23
C LYS A 615 11.90 15.98 34.17
N VAL A 616 11.68 16.18 35.46
CA VAL A 616 11.65 15.12 36.49
C VAL A 616 10.29 14.41 36.52
N ASN A 617 9.20 15.17 36.37
CA ASN A 617 7.84 14.62 36.35
C ASN A 617 7.66 13.63 35.17
N GLY A 618 7.06 12.46 35.45
CA GLY A 618 6.89 11.40 34.45
C GLY A 618 8.17 10.60 34.16
N THR A 619 9.21 10.73 34.98
CA THR A 619 10.42 9.92 34.90
C THR A 619 10.63 9.13 36.19
N ILE A 620 11.48 8.10 36.15
CA ILE A 620 11.86 7.31 37.34
C ILE A 620 12.27 8.20 38.53
N TRP A 621 12.86 9.37 38.29
CA TRP A 621 13.36 10.27 39.32
C TRP A 621 12.28 10.87 40.24
N SER A 622 11.00 10.86 39.85
CA SER A 622 9.90 11.25 40.75
C SER A 622 9.49 10.15 41.74
N GLU A 623 10.01 8.93 41.61
CA GLU A 623 9.72 7.78 42.47
C GLU A 623 10.85 7.45 43.46
N LEU A 624 11.97 8.18 43.42
CA LEU A 624 13.22 7.86 44.14
C LEU A 624 13.52 8.87 45.27
N ASP A 625 13.97 8.37 46.42
CA ASP A 625 14.31 9.18 47.60
C ASP A 625 15.72 8.86 48.12
N ASP A 626 16.67 9.71 47.72
CA ASP A 626 18.08 9.65 48.12
C ASP A 626 18.33 10.13 49.55
N THR A 627 17.40 10.88 50.18
CA THR A 627 17.64 11.49 51.49
C THR A 627 17.83 10.46 52.61
N LYS A 628 17.18 9.30 52.46
CA LYS A 628 17.26 8.16 53.41
C LYS A 628 18.59 7.41 53.34
N LEU A 629 19.44 7.64 52.33
CA LEU A 629 20.71 6.93 52.15
C LEU A 629 21.86 7.50 52.99
N TYR A 630 21.83 8.79 53.34
CA TYR A 630 22.93 9.45 54.04
C TYR A 630 23.23 8.84 55.43
N ASN A 631 22.21 8.39 56.15
CA ASN A 631 22.35 7.70 57.43
C ASN A 631 23.01 6.30 57.32
N ALA A 632 23.26 5.82 56.10
CA ALA A 632 23.76 4.48 55.81
C ALA A 632 25.08 4.48 54.99
N MET A 633 25.74 5.62 54.80
CA MET A 633 26.99 5.76 54.05
C MET A 633 28.16 6.17 54.96
N GLU A 634 29.33 5.55 54.81
CA GLU A 634 30.56 5.91 55.53
C GLU A 634 31.22 7.17 54.92
N LEU A 635 30.63 8.34 55.20
CA LEU A 635 30.99 9.62 54.56
C LEU A 635 32.49 9.97 54.73
N ASP A 636 33.08 9.72 55.90
CA ASP A 636 34.51 9.94 56.23
C ASP A 636 35.50 9.27 55.28
N CYS A 637 35.08 8.21 54.57
CA CYS A 637 35.93 7.50 53.61
C CYS A 637 36.03 8.26 52.28
N ILE A 638 34.92 8.87 51.83
CA ILE A 638 34.85 9.68 50.60
C ILE A 638 35.76 10.90 50.73
N ASP A 639 35.72 11.56 51.88
CA ASP A 639 36.46 12.79 52.17
C ASP A 639 37.98 12.65 52.01
N LYS A 640 38.51 11.49 52.37
CA LYS A 640 39.94 11.16 52.26
C LYS A 640 40.33 10.74 50.85
N LEU A 641 39.40 10.11 50.11
CA LEU A 641 39.68 9.54 48.80
C LEU A 641 39.62 10.53 47.64
N PHE A 642 38.95 11.69 47.75
CA PHE A 642 38.65 12.54 46.58
C PHE A 642 39.00 14.05 46.73
N CYS A 643 40.02 14.42 47.49
CA CYS A 643 40.48 15.81 47.64
C CYS A 643 41.10 16.44 46.35
N ALA A 644 41.15 17.78 46.25
CA ALA A 644 41.10 18.48 44.95
C ALA A 644 42.41 18.96 44.28
N TYR A 645 43.62 18.78 44.83
CA TYR A 645 44.86 19.46 44.33
C TYR A 645 45.97 18.55 43.75
N GLN A 646 46.40 18.80 42.50
CA GLN A 646 47.81 18.88 42.03
C GLN A 646 47.93 19.25 40.50
N LYS A 647 49.16 19.38 39.95
CA LYS A 647 49.51 20.20 38.77
C LYS A 647 49.73 19.48 37.41
N ASN A 648 49.39 20.21 36.32
CA ASN A 648 50.00 20.40 34.96
C ASN A 648 50.62 19.23 34.12
N GLY A 649 50.38 19.26 32.79
CA GLY A 649 51.07 18.49 31.72
C GLY A 649 50.55 18.80 30.29
N VAL A 650 51.35 18.64 29.22
CA VAL A 650 51.14 19.17 27.82
C VAL A 650 52.03 18.42 26.78
N ALA A 651 51.97 18.52 25.42
CA ALA A 651 51.17 19.27 24.41
C ALA A 651 51.23 18.63 22.97
N ASN A 652 50.32 19.07 22.08
CA ASN A 652 50.31 19.23 20.58
C ASN A 652 50.85 18.20 19.53
N GLU A 653 50.19 18.28 18.34
CA GLU A 653 50.62 17.99 16.93
C GLU A 653 50.92 16.53 16.48
N GLY A 654 50.79 16.14 15.19
CA GLY A 654 50.24 16.80 13.98
C GLY A 654 50.54 16.04 12.65
N SER A 655 49.85 16.37 11.53
CA SER A 655 50.18 16.11 10.07
C SER A 655 50.50 14.66 9.56
N ILE A 656 50.53 14.29 8.26
CA ILE A 656 49.70 14.49 7.03
C ILE A 656 50.22 13.46 5.95
N GLU A 657 49.56 13.32 4.77
CA GLU A 657 49.92 12.55 3.53
C GLU A 657 51.34 11.97 3.30
N ASP A 658 51.44 10.86 2.54
CA ASP A 658 51.78 10.91 1.09
C ASP A 658 51.66 9.55 0.32
N LEU A 659 51.86 9.62 -1.01
CA LEU A 659 52.36 8.65 -2.01
C LEU A 659 51.41 8.08 -3.10
N ARG A 660 51.88 8.23 -4.36
CA ARG A 660 51.40 7.65 -5.63
C ARG A 660 52.56 6.91 -6.32
N GLN A 661 52.25 6.02 -7.29
CA GLN A 661 52.84 5.90 -8.66
C GLN A 661 52.98 4.44 -9.19
N LEU A 662 53.38 4.34 -10.48
CA LEU A 662 53.61 3.13 -11.33
C LEU A 662 52.34 2.48 -11.93
N GLY A 663 52.31 1.97 -13.17
CA GLY A 663 53.35 1.88 -14.22
C GLY A 663 52.80 1.61 -15.64
N LYS A 664 53.65 1.65 -16.68
CA LYS A 664 53.29 1.79 -18.11
C LYS A 664 52.82 0.51 -18.84
N GLY A 665 51.89 0.68 -19.80
CA GLY A 665 52.10 0.29 -21.21
C GLY A 665 51.37 -0.94 -21.79
N ARG A 666 50.61 -0.74 -22.88
CA ARG A 666 50.25 -1.77 -23.90
C ARG A 666 49.75 -1.15 -25.22
N THR A 667 49.51 -2.02 -26.22
CA THR A 667 49.18 -1.72 -27.63
C THR A 667 47.97 -0.79 -27.80
N LYS A 668 47.98 0.05 -28.84
CA LYS A 668 46.78 0.78 -29.29
C LYS A 668 45.75 -0.20 -29.86
N VAL A 669 44.72 -0.48 -29.07
CA VAL A 669 43.40 -0.94 -29.52
C VAL A 669 42.52 0.31 -29.59
N LEU A 670 41.52 0.37 -30.47
CA LEU A 670 40.60 1.50 -30.49
C LEU A 670 39.72 1.44 -29.23
N SER A 671 39.65 2.52 -28.46
CA SER A 671 38.82 2.62 -27.27
C SER A 671 38.23 4.03 -27.25
N VAL A 672 36.92 4.07 -27.21
CA VAL A 672 36.05 5.24 -27.33
C VAL A 672 35.71 5.78 -25.94
N ILE A 673 35.74 4.89 -24.94
CA ILE A 673 35.52 5.18 -23.52
C ILE A 673 36.81 5.62 -22.83
N ASP A 674 36.70 6.42 -21.75
CA ASP A 674 37.85 6.83 -20.93
C ASP A 674 38.70 5.62 -20.48
N GLY A 675 40.02 5.74 -20.66
CA GLY A 675 40.96 4.64 -20.42
C GLY A 675 40.98 4.12 -18.97
N ARG A 676 40.62 4.94 -17.98
CA ARG A 676 40.51 4.50 -16.58
C ARG A 676 39.21 3.71 -16.36
N ARG A 677 38.10 4.15 -16.97
CA ARG A 677 36.82 3.40 -16.99
C ARG A 677 36.97 2.08 -17.74
N ALA A 678 37.59 2.08 -18.91
CA ALA A 678 37.86 0.87 -19.70
C ALA A 678 38.77 -0.12 -18.96
N GLN A 679 39.82 0.36 -18.29
CA GLN A 679 40.68 -0.48 -17.44
C GLN A 679 39.91 -1.11 -16.27
N ASN A 680 39.09 -0.32 -15.55
CA ASN A 680 38.28 -0.82 -14.44
C ASN A 680 37.24 -1.87 -14.91
N CYS A 681 36.62 -1.66 -16.07
CA CYS A 681 35.69 -2.61 -16.67
C CYS A 681 36.40 -3.92 -17.05
N THR A 682 37.59 -3.83 -17.65
CA THR A 682 38.41 -5.00 -17.98
C THR A 682 38.82 -5.80 -16.72
N ILE A 683 39.06 -5.12 -15.60
CA ILE A 683 39.34 -5.74 -14.29
C ILE A 683 38.08 -6.44 -13.72
N LEU A 684 36.88 -5.89 -13.92
CA LEU A 684 35.64 -6.55 -13.52
C LEU A 684 35.41 -7.84 -14.32
N LEU A 685 35.53 -7.76 -15.66
CA LEU A 685 35.37 -8.90 -16.56
C LEU A 685 36.39 -10.01 -16.31
N SER A 686 37.61 -9.68 -15.86
CA SER A 686 38.61 -10.68 -15.47
C SER A 686 38.32 -11.38 -14.13
N LYS A 687 37.56 -10.74 -13.23
CA LYS A 687 37.07 -11.34 -11.98
C LYS A 687 35.86 -12.25 -12.19
N LEU A 688 34.93 -11.85 -13.06
CA LEU A 688 33.72 -12.62 -13.39
C LEU A 688 34.03 -13.98 -14.02
N LYS A 689 35.09 -14.08 -14.84
CA LYS A 689 35.50 -15.32 -15.55
C LYS A 689 34.42 -15.96 -16.44
N MET A 690 33.40 -15.20 -16.78
CA MET A 690 32.34 -15.57 -17.74
C MET A 690 32.65 -14.94 -19.11
N SER A 691 32.00 -15.45 -20.16
CA SER A 691 31.97 -14.75 -21.45
C SER A 691 31.01 -13.57 -21.40
N ASP A 692 31.17 -12.63 -22.32
CA ASP A 692 30.39 -11.40 -22.35
C ASP A 692 28.92 -11.70 -22.75
N GLU A 693 28.70 -12.76 -23.54
CA GLU A 693 27.39 -13.34 -23.88
C GLU A 693 26.74 -14.09 -22.69
N ASP A 694 27.52 -14.81 -21.87
CA ASP A 694 27.03 -15.52 -20.69
C ASP A 694 26.60 -14.54 -19.59
N ILE A 695 27.33 -13.44 -19.39
CA ILE A 695 26.94 -12.33 -18.50
C ILE A 695 25.61 -11.73 -18.99
N THR A 696 25.51 -11.46 -20.29
CA THR A 696 24.30 -10.93 -20.92
C THR A 696 23.10 -11.87 -20.73
N ARG A 697 23.29 -13.18 -20.92
CA ARG A 697 22.25 -14.21 -20.73
C ARG A 697 21.81 -14.34 -19.27
N ALA A 698 22.73 -14.21 -18.31
CA ALA A 698 22.42 -14.20 -16.89
C ALA A 698 21.57 -12.97 -16.51
N ILE A 699 21.89 -11.78 -17.04
CA ILE A 699 21.14 -10.55 -16.75
C ILE A 699 19.75 -10.56 -17.40
N LEU A 700 19.64 -11.06 -18.64
CA LEU A 700 18.34 -11.23 -19.32
C LEU A 700 17.42 -12.21 -18.57
N SER A 701 17.98 -13.28 -18.00
CA SER A 701 17.25 -14.30 -17.22
C SER A 701 17.09 -13.98 -15.73
N MET A 702 17.41 -12.75 -15.29
CA MET A 702 17.35 -12.29 -13.89
C MET A 702 18.10 -13.21 -12.90
N ASP A 703 19.22 -13.74 -13.40
CA ASP A 703 20.13 -14.68 -12.75
C ASP A 703 19.42 -15.90 -12.12
N SER A 704 18.53 -16.54 -12.90
CA SER A 704 17.77 -17.73 -12.49
C SER A 704 18.64 -18.96 -12.17
N LYS A 705 19.93 -18.92 -12.49
CA LYS A 705 20.94 -19.97 -12.22
C LYS A 705 21.95 -19.58 -11.14
N GLU A 706 21.75 -18.43 -10.47
CA GLU A 706 22.62 -17.87 -9.42
C GLU A 706 24.12 -17.74 -9.79
N GLN A 707 24.39 -17.44 -11.06
CA GLN A 707 25.73 -17.34 -11.64
C GLN A 707 26.43 -16.00 -11.32
N LEU A 708 25.69 -14.96 -10.90
CA LEU A 708 26.23 -13.63 -10.61
C LEU A 708 26.32 -13.37 -9.09
N PRO A 709 27.53 -13.28 -8.50
CA PRO A 709 27.72 -12.84 -7.12
C PRO A 709 27.17 -11.44 -6.84
N ILE A 710 26.65 -11.19 -5.63
CA ILE A 710 26.01 -9.91 -5.27
C ILE A 710 26.94 -8.69 -5.43
N ASP A 711 28.21 -8.85 -5.08
CA ASP A 711 29.26 -7.82 -5.23
C ASP A 711 29.63 -7.58 -6.70
N MET A 712 29.54 -8.60 -7.56
CA MET A 712 29.70 -8.45 -9.00
C MET A 712 28.50 -7.75 -9.64
N VAL A 713 27.27 -8.02 -9.20
CA VAL A 713 26.08 -7.24 -9.61
C VAL A 713 26.23 -5.76 -9.19
N GLU A 714 26.74 -5.49 -7.99
CA GLU A 714 27.04 -4.12 -7.52
C GLU A 714 28.16 -3.46 -8.34
N GLN A 715 29.18 -4.19 -8.79
CA GLN A 715 30.20 -3.63 -9.68
C GLN A 715 29.65 -3.40 -11.10
N LEU A 716 28.83 -4.30 -11.65
CA LEU A 716 28.23 -4.18 -12.99
C LEU A 716 27.36 -2.92 -13.11
N LEU A 717 26.65 -2.53 -12.04
CA LEU A 717 25.89 -1.26 -11.98
C LEU A 717 26.74 -0.01 -12.22
N LYS A 718 28.06 -0.08 -11.97
CA LYS A 718 29.01 1.02 -12.17
C LYS A 718 29.50 1.11 -13.62
N PHE A 719 29.09 0.18 -14.47
CA PHE A 719 29.42 0.11 -15.90
C PHE A 719 28.17 0.13 -16.80
N THR A 720 27.08 0.77 -16.37
CA THR A 720 25.97 1.15 -17.26
C THR A 720 26.48 2.22 -18.25
N PRO A 721 26.41 2.03 -19.58
CA PRO A 721 26.79 3.05 -20.55
C PRO A 721 25.85 4.26 -20.46
N SER A 722 26.37 5.48 -20.64
CA SER A 722 25.51 6.67 -20.80
C SER A 722 24.81 6.65 -22.17
N PRO A 723 23.73 7.45 -22.38
CA PRO A 723 23.09 7.55 -23.69
C PRO A 723 24.04 8.07 -24.78
N GLU A 724 24.96 8.97 -24.42
CA GLU A 724 25.99 9.52 -25.31
C GLU A 724 27.04 8.45 -25.66
N GLU A 725 27.50 7.68 -24.67
CA GLU A 725 28.44 6.56 -24.90
C GLU A 725 27.80 5.43 -25.72
N ALA A 726 26.51 5.15 -25.51
CA ALA A 726 25.79 4.14 -26.27
C ALA A 726 25.70 4.51 -27.76
N ALA A 727 25.30 5.76 -28.07
CA ALA A 727 25.25 6.24 -29.45
C ALA A 727 26.64 6.29 -30.12
N LEU A 728 27.67 6.69 -29.36
CA LEU A 728 29.05 6.77 -29.87
C LEU A 728 29.68 5.38 -30.11
N LEU A 729 29.28 4.36 -29.35
CA LEU A 729 29.62 2.96 -29.62
C LEU A 729 28.84 2.39 -30.81
N GLU A 730 27.59 2.80 -31.00
CA GLU A 730 26.74 2.40 -32.13
C GLU A 730 27.22 3.01 -33.46
N GLU A 731 27.75 4.24 -33.46
CA GLU A 731 28.44 4.85 -34.61
C GLU A 731 29.68 4.06 -35.07
N HIS A 732 30.27 3.25 -34.19
CA HIS A 732 31.43 2.39 -34.47
C HIS A 732 31.05 0.90 -34.60
N SER A 733 29.78 0.58 -34.89
CA SER A 733 29.26 -0.80 -35.03
C SER A 733 30.00 -1.65 -36.07
N ASP A 734 30.59 -1.02 -37.08
CA ASP A 734 31.20 -1.72 -38.21
C ASP A 734 32.65 -2.15 -37.91
N GLU A 735 33.21 -1.71 -36.78
CA GLU A 735 34.57 -2.01 -36.31
C GLU A 735 34.63 -2.75 -34.96
N ILE A 736 33.58 -3.48 -34.55
CA ILE A 736 33.49 -4.15 -33.21
C ILE A 736 34.69 -5.07 -32.88
N ASP A 737 35.36 -5.67 -33.88
CA ASP A 737 36.56 -6.49 -33.68
C ASP A 737 37.88 -5.66 -33.58
N SER A 738 37.85 -4.36 -33.86
CA SER A 738 38.95 -3.39 -33.64
C SER A 738 38.88 -2.72 -32.26
N LEU A 739 37.70 -2.74 -31.61
CA LEU A 739 37.42 -2.15 -30.31
C LEU A 739 38.05 -2.93 -29.13
N ALA A 740 38.39 -2.21 -28.05
CA ALA A 740 38.88 -2.81 -26.83
C ALA A 740 37.78 -3.59 -26.08
N ARG A 741 38.17 -4.61 -25.29
CA ARG A 741 37.23 -5.53 -24.63
C ARG A 741 36.18 -4.83 -23.76
N ALA A 742 36.55 -3.73 -23.09
CA ALA A 742 35.61 -2.95 -22.29
C ALA A 742 34.52 -2.31 -23.16
N ASP A 743 34.92 -1.69 -24.27
CA ASP A 743 34.06 -1.04 -25.26
C ASP A 743 33.13 -2.05 -25.94
N ARG A 744 33.65 -3.21 -26.37
CA ARG A 744 32.85 -4.33 -26.88
C ARG A 744 31.80 -4.81 -25.86
N PHE A 745 32.20 -4.99 -24.60
CA PHE A 745 31.27 -5.39 -23.53
C PHE A 745 30.21 -4.32 -23.29
N LEU A 746 30.59 -3.03 -23.24
CA LEU A 746 29.68 -1.90 -23.07
C LEU A 746 28.66 -1.76 -24.21
N TYR A 747 29.05 -2.13 -25.43
CA TYR A 747 28.16 -2.22 -26.60
C TYR A 747 27.23 -3.45 -26.58
N GLU A 748 27.67 -4.62 -26.10
CA GLU A 748 26.76 -5.76 -25.96
C GLU A 748 25.72 -5.56 -24.84
N ILE A 749 26.07 -4.85 -23.75
CA ILE A 749 25.10 -4.56 -22.68
C ILE A 749 24.17 -3.37 -22.98
N SER A 750 24.52 -2.44 -23.88
CA SER A 750 23.60 -1.36 -24.28
C SER A 750 22.36 -1.91 -25.00
N LYS A 751 22.52 -3.03 -25.72
CA LYS A 751 21.43 -3.79 -26.37
C LYS A 751 20.47 -4.49 -25.39
N VAL A 752 20.80 -4.56 -24.10
CA VAL A 752 19.97 -5.27 -23.10
C VAL A 752 18.83 -4.36 -22.62
N PRO A 753 17.56 -4.67 -22.94
CA PRO A 753 16.44 -3.80 -22.61
C PRO A 753 16.29 -3.65 -21.09
N HIS A 754 16.37 -2.40 -20.63
CA HIS A 754 16.33 -2.00 -19.22
C HIS A 754 17.48 -2.61 -18.36
N TYR A 755 18.69 -2.69 -18.92
CA TYR A 755 19.91 -3.22 -18.26
C TYR A 755 20.09 -2.73 -16.81
N GLU A 756 20.02 -1.41 -16.58
CA GLU A 756 20.24 -0.85 -15.25
C GLU A 756 19.11 -1.25 -14.28
N GLN A 757 17.85 -1.18 -14.71
CA GLN A 757 16.70 -1.56 -13.90
C GLN A 757 16.72 -3.05 -13.54
N ARG A 758 17.19 -3.91 -14.45
CA ARG A 758 17.42 -5.34 -14.21
C ARG A 758 18.49 -5.56 -13.15
N LEU A 759 19.65 -4.91 -13.27
CA LEU A 759 20.72 -5.02 -12.27
C LEU A 759 20.32 -4.46 -10.90
N ARG A 760 19.63 -3.31 -10.86
CA ARG A 760 19.10 -2.71 -9.61
C ARG A 760 18.13 -3.69 -8.92
N SER A 761 17.21 -4.28 -9.69
CA SER A 761 16.26 -5.28 -9.21
C SER A 761 16.94 -6.57 -8.73
N LEU A 762 17.97 -7.04 -9.46
CA LEU A 762 18.74 -8.24 -9.11
C LEU A 762 19.57 -8.04 -7.83
N HIS A 763 20.22 -6.87 -7.68
CA HIS A 763 20.93 -6.50 -6.47
C HIS A 763 19.97 -6.44 -5.27
N TYR A 764 18.78 -5.84 -5.44
CA TYR A 764 17.73 -5.84 -4.40
C TYR A 764 17.31 -7.27 -4.02
N LYS A 765 16.97 -8.12 -5.00
CA LYS A 765 16.61 -9.54 -4.80
C LYS A 765 17.65 -10.30 -3.97
N LYS A 766 18.94 -10.16 -4.30
CA LYS A 766 20.05 -10.82 -3.57
C LYS A 766 20.33 -10.19 -2.20
N ARG A 767 20.08 -8.89 -2.01
CA ARG A 767 20.37 -8.15 -0.76
C ARG A 767 19.27 -8.24 0.29
N PHE A 768 18.03 -8.46 -0.12
CA PHE A 768 16.84 -8.36 0.75
C PHE A 768 16.92 -9.29 1.97
N GLN A 769 17.13 -10.59 1.77
CA GLN A 769 17.15 -11.56 2.87
C GLN A 769 18.32 -11.34 3.84
N LEU A 770 19.49 -10.96 3.32
CA LEU A 770 20.65 -10.61 4.15
C LEU A 770 20.33 -9.41 5.06
N THR A 771 19.65 -8.40 4.51
CA THR A 771 19.27 -7.18 5.23
C THR A 771 18.20 -7.45 6.30
N LEU A 772 17.21 -8.31 6.01
CA LEU A 772 16.23 -8.76 7.02
C LEU A 772 16.91 -9.52 8.16
N ASN A 773 17.81 -10.45 7.83
CA ASN A 773 18.54 -11.25 8.81
C ASN A 773 19.48 -10.40 9.69
N GLU A 774 19.97 -9.26 9.18
CA GLU A 774 20.79 -8.30 9.92
C GLU A 774 19.95 -7.39 10.85
N ILE A 775 18.77 -6.94 10.39
CA ILE A 775 17.93 -5.96 11.10
C ILE A 775 17.03 -6.61 12.17
N SER A 776 16.41 -7.76 11.88
CA SER A 776 15.49 -8.45 12.79
C SER A 776 16.05 -8.71 14.21
N PRO A 777 17.27 -9.26 14.39
CA PRO A 777 17.85 -9.45 15.73
C PRO A 777 18.13 -8.12 16.43
N ARG A 778 18.55 -7.07 15.71
CA ARG A 778 18.80 -5.74 16.30
C ARG A 778 17.52 -5.13 16.87
N ILE A 779 16.40 -5.22 16.15
CA ILE A 779 15.09 -4.75 16.64
C ILE A 779 14.70 -5.53 17.89
N SER A 780 14.85 -6.85 17.87
CA SER A 780 14.54 -7.73 19.01
C SER A 780 15.35 -7.36 20.26
N SER A 781 16.68 -7.19 20.13
CA SER A 781 17.56 -6.77 21.23
C SER A 781 17.19 -5.39 21.80
N VAL A 782 16.79 -4.43 20.96
CA VAL A 782 16.35 -3.10 21.43
C VAL A 782 15.02 -3.18 22.17
N MET A 783 14.06 -3.99 21.70
CA MET A 783 12.80 -4.21 22.40
C MET A 783 13.01 -4.88 23.77
N GLU A 784 13.87 -5.89 23.85
CA GLU A 784 14.16 -6.62 25.08
C GLU A 784 14.91 -5.73 26.10
N ALA A 785 15.96 -5.02 25.67
CA ALA A 785 16.68 -4.07 26.52
C ALA A 785 15.76 -2.96 27.06
N SER A 786 14.82 -2.46 26.24
CA SER A 786 13.82 -1.46 26.67
C SER A 786 12.88 -2.00 27.77
N ARG A 787 12.41 -3.25 27.62
CA ARG A 787 11.57 -3.93 28.63
C ARG A 787 12.32 -4.11 29.96
N GLU A 788 13.57 -4.57 29.92
CA GLU A 788 14.38 -4.79 31.13
C GLU A 788 14.75 -3.48 31.84
N VAL A 789 15.16 -2.43 31.11
CA VAL A 789 15.47 -1.11 31.69
C VAL A 789 14.25 -0.51 32.39
N SER A 790 13.04 -0.71 31.85
CA SER A 790 11.79 -0.23 32.48
C SER A 790 11.44 -0.99 33.77
N ARG A 791 11.64 -2.32 33.78
CA ARG A 791 11.18 -3.24 34.83
C ARG A 791 12.20 -3.50 35.95
N SER A 792 13.50 -3.32 35.71
CA SER A 792 14.55 -3.74 36.64
C SER A 792 14.58 -2.91 37.94
N ARG A 793 14.03 -3.49 39.02
CA ARG A 793 14.10 -2.92 40.39
C ARG A 793 15.54 -2.71 40.87
N ARG A 794 16.48 -3.57 40.47
CA ARG A 794 17.90 -3.46 40.84
C ARG A 794 18.57 -2.22 40.22
N LEU A 795 18.23 -1.91 38.96
CA LEU A 795 18.69 -0.69 38.29
C LEU A 795 18.21 0.57 39.02
N ARG A 796 16.96 0.58 39.50
CA ARG A 796 16.41 1.71 40.27
C ARG A 796 17.26 2.01 41.52
N ARG A 797 17.58 0.98 42.30
CA ARG A 797 18.40 1.13 43.53
C ARG A 797 19.83 1.61 43.25
N LEU A 798 20.42 1.20 42.13
CA LEU A 798 21.73 1.70 41.68
C LEU A 798 21.68 3.20 41.36
N LEU A 799 20.62 3.66 40.71
CA LEU A 799 20.40 5.07 40.36
C LEU A 799 20.21 5.95 41.61
N GLU A 800 19.53 5.46 42.65
CA GLU A 800 19.41 6.15 43.96
C GLU A 800 20.78 6.38 44.62
N LEU A 801 21.63 5.35 44.69
CA LEU A 801 22.95 5.44 45.31
C LEU A 801 23.87 6.42 44.57
N VAL A 802 23.83 6.42 43.24
CA VAL A 802 24.56 7.41 42.42
C VAL A 802 23.98 8.82 42.60
N LEU A 803 22.66 8.96 42.81
CA LEU A 803 22.02 10.25 43.09
C LEU A 803 22.52 10.83 44.43
N ALA A 804 22.52 10.02 45.49
CA ALA A 804 23.01 10.41 46.82
C ALA A 804 24.49 10.81 46.81
N LEU A 805 25.36 9.96 46.21
CA LEU A 805 26.80 10.21 46.06
C LEU A 805 27.08 11.47 45.24
N GLY A 806 26.40 11.65 44.11
CA GLY A 806 26.59 12.82 43.26
C GLY A 806 26.11 14.11 43.90
N ASN A 807 25.06 14.07 44.72
CA ASN A 807 24.61 15.19 45.53
C ASN A 807 25.60 15.54 46.65
N TYR A 808 26.26 14.55 47.26
CA TYR A 808 27.28 14.79 48.30
C TYR A 808 28.59 15.37 47.74
N MET A 809 29.07 14.84 46.61
CA MET A 809 30.34 15.28 46.00
C MET A 809 30.23 16.62 45.25
N ASN A 810 29.05 17.02 44.78
CA ASN A 810 28.85 18.26 44.03
C ASN A 810 28.12 19.32 44.85
N ARG A 811 28.82 20.40 45.23
CA ARG A 811 28.20 21.57 45.87
C ARG A 811 27.61 22.57 44.85
N GLY A 812 26.80 23.51 45.32
CA GLY A 812 26.28 24.64 44.53
C GLY A 812 25.38 24.24 43.37
N ALA A 813 25.42 24.97 42.25
CA ALA A 813 24.54 24.77 41.09
C ALA A 813 24.72 23.43 40.35
N ARG A 814 25.76 22.64 40.71
CA ARG A 814 25.96 21.25 40.26
C ARG A 814 25.38 20.20 41.23
N GLY A 815 25.14 20.56 42.49
CA GLY A 815 24.44 19.72 43.47
C GLY A 815 22.92 19.83 43.39
N ASN A 816 22.25 19.38 44.46
CA ASN A 816 20.80 19.45 44.67
C ASN A 816 20.00 18.97 43.45
N ALA A 817 20.34 17.78 42.95
CA ALA A 817 19.67 17.10 41.86
C ALA A 817 18.49 16.25 42.35
N HIS A 818 17.39 16.35 41.62
CA HIS A 818 16.26 15.42 41.69
C HIS A 818 16.48 14.21 40.77
N GLY A 819 17.23 14.38 39.69
CA GLY A 819 17.68 13.30 38.81
C GLY A 819 18.88 13.70 37.95
N PHE A 820 19.46 12.73 37.24
CA PHE A 820 20.55 12.95 36.28
C PHE A 820 20.32 12.19 34.96
N ARG A 821 20.94 12.63 33.86
CA ARG A 821 20.91 11.86 32.60
C ARG A 821 21.75 10.59 32.76
N LEU A 822 21.20 9.43 32.36
CA LEU A 822 21.84 8.11 32.52
C LEU A 822 23.27 8.02 31.98
N ALA A 823 23.62 8.82 30.96
CA ALA A 823 24.98 9.01 30.46
C ALA A 823 26.02 9.34 31.55
N SER A 824 25.60 9.96 32.67
CA SER A 824 26.45 10.26 33.83
C SER A 824 27.04 9.02 34.50
N LEU A 825 26.42 7.84 34.34
CA LEU A 825 26.93 6.58 34.90
C LEU A 825 28.34 6.25 34.36
N ASN A 826 28.59 6.53 33.08
CA ASN A 826 29.91 6.27 32.47
C ASN A 826 30.99 7.19 33.07
N ARG A 827 30.63 8.38 33.56
CA ARG A 827 31.53 9.33 34.25
C ARG A 827 31.95 8.88 35.67
N LEU A 828 31.38 7.79 36.21
CA LEU A 828 31.82 7.18 37.48
C LEU A 828 33.24 6.59 37.35
N ALA A 829 33.62 6.13 36.15
CA ALA A 829 34.99 5.65 35.89
C ALA A 829 36.01 6.80 35.77
N ASP A 830 35.61 7.95 35.22
CA ASP A 830 36.49 9.11 35.06
C ASP A 830 36.86 9.78 36.39
N THR A 831 35.99 9.67 37.39
CA THR A 831 36.15 10.31 38.69
C THR A 831 37.16 9.53 39.53
N LYS A 832 38.45 9.82 39.32
CA LYS A 832 39.60 9.15 39.96
C LYS A 832 39.92 9.72 41.35
N SER A 833 40.22 8.82 42.28
CA SER A 833 40.68 9.14 43.63
C SER A 833 41.92 10.05 43.60
N SER A 834 42.08 10.90 44.61
CA SER A 834 43.29 11.69 44.86
C SER A 834 44.34 10.93 45.69
N ALA A 835 43.90 9.96 46.50
CA ALA A 835 44.74 9.24 47.45
C ALA A 835 45.12 7.83 46.95
N ALA A 836 44.23 7.14 46.23
CA ALA A 836 44.43 5.79 45.73
C ALA A 836 44.60 5.77 44.20
N LYS A 837 45.84 5.60 43.74
CA LYS A 837 46.20 5.64 42.31
C LYS A 837 45.61 4.43 41.56
N GLY A 838 44.55 4.67 40.78
CA GLY A 838 43.82 3.65 40.00
C GLY A 838 42.37 3.48 40.45
N THR A 839 42.05 3.79 41.70
CA THR A 839 40.68 3.70 42.23
C THR A 839 39.80 4.82 41.66
N THR A 840 38.56 4.49 41.32
CA THR A 840 37.56 5.42 40.77
C THR A 840 36.27 5.41 41.59
N LEU A 841 35.40 6.39 41.39
CA LEU A 841 34.08 6.44 42.03
C LEU A 841 33.23 5.20 41.67
N LEU A 842 33.42 4.61 40.48
CA LEU A 842 32.80 3.32 40.12
C LEU A 842 33.31 2.16 41.01
N HIS A 843 34.61 2.06 41.24
CA HIS A 843 35.17 1.03 42.13
C HIS A 843 34.65 1.18 43.57
N TYR A 844 34.54 2.42 44.05
CA TYR A 844 33.99 2.71 45.38
C TYR A 844 32.48 2.39 45.47
N LEU A 845 31.71 2.69 44.42
CA LEU A 845 30.29 2.31 44.32
C LEU A 845 30.10 0.79 44.31
N VAL A 846 30.93 0.05 43.56
CA VAL A 846 30.95 -1.42 43.57
C VAL A 846 31.26 -1.93 44.98
N GLN A 847 32.28 -1.38 45.66
CA GLN A 847 32.62 -1.76 47.03
C GLN A 847 31.50 -1.45 48.04
N ILE A 848 30.73 -0.37 47.87
CA ILE A 848 29.52 -0.10 48.69
C ILE A 848 28.46 -1.17 48.46
N LEU A 849 28.22 -1.55 47.20
CA LEU A 849 27.21 -2.55 46.82
C LEU A 849 27.60 -3.94 47.34
N GLU A 850 28.85 -4.35 47.16
CA GLU A 850 29.39 -5.63 47.66
C GLU A 850 29.37 -5.72 49.19
N LYS A 851 29.48 -4.58 49.90
CA LYS A 851 29.30 -4.50 51.36
C LYS A 851 27.84 -4.46 51.83
N LYS A 852 26.85 -4.31 50.93
CA LYS A 852 25.43 -4.05 51.26
C LYS A 852 24.42 -4.78 50.35
N VAL A 853 24.79 -5.96 49.86
CA VAL A 853 23.92 -6.95 49.19
C VAL A 853 23.77 -8.16 50.09
#